data_AF-A0A2J7QBF7-F1
#
_entry.id   AF-A0A2J7QBF7-F1
#
_cell.length_a   1.000
_cell.length_b   1.000
_cell.length_c   1.000
_cell.angle_alpha   90.00
_cell.angle_beta   90.00
_cell.angle_gamma   90.00
#
_symmetry.space_group_name_H-M   'P 1'
#
loop_
_entity.id
_entity.type
_entity.pdbx_description
1 polymer ?
#
loop_
_entity_poly.entity_id
_entity_poly.type
_entity_poly.pdbx_seq_one_letter_code
_entity_poly.pdbx_strand_id
1 'polypeptide(L)'
;MSDNYLRSCLKTVTTILSFCPSRQQDGLETERNDSPIKVTSTKNKRRRILSDSDEDVDASTSLSPPGKRSVLAIDPAPKQYGNRNHSVAPEGIMPRKTAPTSFRGTEQPLASVAKVVEAARAGRADTEGEQVSVQHMNADVKKEVKNCKKVDSEENVASQERGPSVKEGAGEEKNQATEGSHIEKDKNKKVPSSKKTVRSFFAPHKSTNATQQRRTSPSPEKAGSLSRKPAGGNKMAPKDAGMNYDPTKQSYHPVDDACWSRGDKVPYLALTRTLEAIEGVSARLKIIEILANYFRSVMLLSPDDLLPSVYLCLNKLAPAYEGIELGIAETTLMKAIAQSTGRTIAQIKTDVNNTGDLGIVAEQSRSNQCMIFQPAKLTVQSVFSKLKDIAQMSGQSAMSKKVDKIQAMFVACRHSEARFLIRSLAGKLRIGLAEQSVLQALAVACATTPPEQPYPPAVINAAKGMSQDAFKAKVDEEALILKATYSECPNYNRIIPVLFEKGIRALPNHCHLTPGIPLKPMLAHPTKGVQEVLHRFEDLKFTCEWKYDGERAQIHLAEDGAVTIYSRNQENNTSKYPDIIGHFHKALGKDVTSCILDCEAVAWDKEKQHILPFQVLSTRKRKDANEAEIKVQVCVFMFDLLYLNGKAFVREPLFKRRNLLRETFHEVEGEFRFATSIDTSTMEEVQDFLEESVKGNCEGLMVKTLEEDATYEIAKRSRNWLKLKKDYLEGVGDTLDVVVLGGYLGHGKRAGTYGGFLLACYDRESEEYQSLCRIGTGFSDEDLQKHTEFFKQHVIAQPRPYYRYDSQHEPDHWFDVVQVWEIKCADLSLSPVHRAAVGIVDPVKGISLRFPRFLRIRDDKAVEDATTASQVAELYGSQEQIKNQQGSSKFAEEDFY
;
A
#
# COMPACT_ATOMS: atom_id res chain seq x y z
N MET A 1 -36.73 15.25 -51.23
CA MET A 1 -37.17 16.66 -51.14
C MET A 1 -36.63 17.21 -49.84
N SER A 2 -35.57 18.01 -49.73
CA SER A 2 -34.78 18.84 -50.66
C SER A 2 -34.80 20.28 -50.16
N ASP A 3 -33.78 20.60 -49.35
CA ASP A 3 -32.77 21.60 -49.70
C ASP A 3 -33.10 23.12 -49.60
N ASN A 4 -32.01 23.86 -49.36
CA ASN A 4 -31.74 25.26 -49.71
C ASN A 4 -32.29 26.49 -48.92
N TYR A 5 -31.31 27.30 -48.49
CA TYR A 5 -31.10 28.73 -48.82
C TYR A 5 -31.29 29.88 -47.79
N LEU A 6 -30.12 30.35 -47.33
CA LEU A 6 -29.60 31.73 -47.46
C LEU A 6 -30.20 32.94 -46.68
N ARG A 7 -29.34 33.44 -45.78
CA ARG A 7 -28.83 34.84 -45.66
C ARG A 7 -29.78 36.03 -45.45
N SER A 8 -29.48 36.77 -44.38
CA SER A 8 -29.42 38.24 -44.35
C SER A 8 -28.52 38.70 -43.19
N CYS A 9 -27.91 39.90 -43.14
CA CYS A 9 -27.04 40.64 -44.08
C CYS A 9 -26.58 41.95 -43.39
N LEU A 10 -25.54 42.63 -43.92
CA LEU A 10 -25.06 43.99 -43.53
C LEU A 10 -24.35 44.04 -42.14
N LYS A 11 -23.35 44.88 -41.82
CA LYS A 11 -22.48 45.88 -42.52
C LYS A 11 -21.33 46.26 -41.53
N THR A 12 -20.18 46.90 -41.84
CA THR A 12 -19.52 47.38 -43.09
C THR A 12 -18.04 47.74 -42.81
N VAL A 13 -17.12 47.56 -43.79
CA VAL A 13 -15.94 48.43 -44.15
C VAL A 13 -14.87 48.77 -43.05
N THR A 14 -13.54 48.70 -43.25
CA THR A 14 -12.63 49.39 -44.21
C THR A 14 -11.26 48.64 -44.21
N THR A 15 -10.64 48.23 -45.34
CA THR A 15 -9.59 48.94 -46.14
C THR A 15 -8.13 48.77 -45.61
N ILE A 16 -7.08 48.41 -46.37
CA ILE A 16 -6.92 48.03 -47.81
C ILE A 16 -5.51 47.38 -48.08
N LEU A 17 -5.35 46.58 -49.16
CA LEU A 17 -4.15 46.20 -49.99
C LEU A 17 -2.75 45.96 -49.32
N SER A 18 -1.83 45.09 -49.79
CA SER A 18 -1.71 44.01 -50.81
C SER A 18 -0.30 43.33 -50.61
N PHE A 19 0.35 42.47 -51.43
CA PHE A 19 0.12 41.90 -52.78
C PHE A 19 0.73 40.46 -52.94
N CYS A 20 1.64 40.24 -53.90
CA CYS A 20 2.07 38.98 -54.53
C CYS A 20 3.45 39.15 -55.23
N PRO A 21 4.11 38.12 -55.83
CA PRO A 21 4.34 36.73 -55.35
C PRO A 21 5.69 36.06 -55.79
N SER A 22 5.90 34.80 -55.38
CA SER A 22 6.42 33.65 -56.18
C SER A 22 7.93 33.37 -56.49
N ARG A 23 8.23 32.04 -56.41
CA ARG A 23 9.01 31.16 -57.31
C ARG A 23 10.55 30.91 -57.17
N GLN A 24 10.83 29.62 -56.90
CA GLN A 24 11.77 28.68 -57.57
C GLN A 24 13.29 28.62 -57.29
N GLN A 25 13.67 27.41 -56.85
CA GLN A 25 14.77 26.53 -57.32
C GLN A 25 16.22 26.64 -56.81
N ASP A 26 16.69 25.45 -56.39
CA ASP A 26 17.96 24.76 -56.63
C ASP A 26 19.30 25.35 -56.16
N GLY A 27 20.05 24.52 -55.43
CA GLY A 27 21.44 24.74 -55.00
C GLY A 27 21.95 23.50 -54.25
N LEU A 28 23.09 22.94 -54.70
CA LEU A 28 23.67 21.67 -54.25
C LEU A 28 25.09 21.89 -53.68
N GLU A 29 25.59 20.92 -52.88
CA GLU A 29 27.02 20.72 -52.52
C GLU A 29 27.68 21.82 -51.63
N THR A 30 28.79 21.61 -50.88
CA THR A 30 29.52 20.40 -50.43
C THR A 30 30.26 20.61 -49.09
N GLU A 31 30.49 19.50 -48.37
CA GLU A 31 31.58 19.10 -47.45
C GLU A 31 32.60 20.04 -46.73
N ARG A 32 33.00 19.55 -45.53
CA ARG A 32 34.32 19.58 -44.82
C ARG A 32 34.72 20.70 -43.83
N ASN A 33 35.03 20.24 -42.60
CA ASN A 33 36.11 20.57 -41.65
C ASN A 33 36.91 21.88 -41.86
N ASP A 34 37.19 22.68 -40.82
CA ASP A 34 38.18 22.29 -39.79
C ASP A 34 38.05 23.01 -38.42
N SER A 35 38.91 22.64 -37.45
CA SER A 35 39.08 23.23 -36.10
C SER A 35 40.52 23.83 -35.95
N PRO A 36 41.09 24.25 -34.78
CA PRO A 36 40.64 24.26 -33.36
C PRO A 36 41.05 25.57 -32.58
N ILE A 37 41.32 25.45 -31.25
CA ILE A 37 42.17 26.36 -30.38
C ILE A 37 41.49 27.66 -29.86
N LYS A 38 41.53 28.07 -28.56
CA LYS A 38 42.06 27.51 -27.27
C LYS A 38 41.55 28.29 -26.02
N VAL A 39 41.33 27.60 -24.87
CA VAL A 39 41.73 27.99 -23.46
C VAL A 39 40.94 29.17 -22.79
N THR A 40 40.66 29.29 -21.47
CA THR A 40 41.29 28.79 -20.22
C THR A 40 40.29 28.48 -19.07
N SER A 41 40.64 27.48 -18.22
CA SER A 41 40.29 27.33 -16.77
C SER A 41 38.80 27.30 -16.33
N THR A 42 38.40 26.78 -15.16
CA THR A 42 39.16 26.23 -14.01
C THR A 42 38.44 24.99 -13.45
N LYS A 43 39.16 23.90 -13.12
CA LYS A 43 38.55 22.65 -12.60
C LYS A 43 38.55 22.61 -11.07
N ASN A 44 37.36 22.52 -10.46
CA ASN A 44 37.21 22.23 -9.03
C ASN A 44 36.40 20.93 -8.85
N LYS A 45 37.09 19.79 -8.71
CA LYS A 45 36.46 18.45 -8.65
C LYS A 45 35.80 18.18 -7.30
N ARG A 46 34.50 18.43 -7.17
CA ARG A 46 33.67 17.70 -6.19
C ARG A 46 33.21 16.38 -6.80
N ARG A 47 33.82 15.25 -6.38
CA ARG A 47 33.17 13.95 -6.52
C ARG A 47 31.92 13.95 -5.64
N ARG A 48 30.75 13.67 -6.22
CA ARG A 48 29.59 13.15 -5.49
C ARG A 48 29.35 11.71 -5.95
N ILE A 49 28.86 10.90 -5.04
CA ILE A 49 28.70 9.45 -5.18
C ILE A 49 27.27 9.19 -5.65
N LEU A 50 27.08 8.21 -6.54
CA LEU A 50 25.74 7.78 -6.94
C LEU A 50 25.05 7.09 -5.76
N SER A 51 23.77 7.37 -5.55
CA SER A 51 22.92 6.62 -4.63
C SER A 51 22.22 5.51 -5.41
N ASP A 52 22.66 4.28 -5.21
CA ASP A 52 22.00 3.08 -5.70
C ASP A 52 21.48 2.23 -4.52
N SER A 53 20.60 1.30 -4.87
CA SER A 53 19.94 0.18 -4.19
C SER A 53 20.33 -0.24 -2.76
N ASP A 54 19.35 -0.81 -2.04
CA ASP A 54 19.56 -1.58 -0.81
C ASP A 54 20.43 -2.82 -1.08
N GLU A 55 21.60 -2.94 -0.43
CA GLU A 55 22.34 -4.21 -0.29
C GLU A 55 22.87 -4.38 1.15
N ASP A 56 23.06 -5.64 1.54
CA ASP A 56 23.42 -6.07 2.90
C ASP A 56 24.94 -6.07 3.16
N VAL A 57 25.32 -6.25 4.43
CA VAL A 57 26.72 -6.19 4.88
C VAL A 57 27.38 -7.57 4.82
N ASP A 58 28.02 -7.88 3.71
CA ASP A 58 28.91 -9.03 3.60
C ASP A 58 30.35 -8.66 3.96
N ALA A 59 31.02 -9.50 4.75
CA ALA A 59 32.32 -9.19 5.35
C ALA A 59 33.40 -10.19 4.91
N SER A 60 34.22 -9.82 3.92
CA SER A 60 35.41 -10.57 3.50
C SER A 60 36.65 -9.68 3.38
N THR A 61 37.81 -10.23 3.75
CA THR A 61 39.02 -9.45 4.04
C THR A 61 39.88 -9.24 2.79
N SER A 62 40.25 -7.99 2.50
CA SER A 62 41.03 -7.63 1.31
C SER A 62 42.53 -7.98 1.42
N LEU A 63 43.08 -8.61 0.38
CA LEU A 63 44.51 -8.57 0.03
C LEU A 63 44.67 -8.24 -1.46
N SER A 64 45.54 -7.27 -1.77
CA SER A 64 45.74 -6.74 -3.14
C SER A 64 47.08 -7.21 -3.74
N PRO A 65 47.19 -7.34 -5.08
CA PRO A 65 48.30 -8.05 -5.72
C PRO A 65 49.46 -7.14 -6.18
N PRO A 66 50.69 -7.70 -6.32
CA PRO A 66 51.78 -7.12 -7.13
C PRO A 66 51.72 -7.62 -8.59
N GLY A 67 52.28 -6.85 -9.53
CA GLY A 67 52.21 -7.16 -10.97
C GLY A 67 53.56 -7.34 -11.68
N LYS A 68 53.61 -8.32 -12.59
CA LYS A 68 54.46 -8.42 -13.80
C LYS A 68 55.93 -7.94 -13.73
N ARG A 69 56.88 -8.89 -13.62
CA ARG A 69 57.89 -9.27 -14.66
C ARG A 69 59.09 -10.02 -14.05
N SER A 70 59.41 -11.23 -14.54
CA SER A 70 60.56 -11.46 -15.44
C SER A 70 60.88 -12.96 -15.64
N VAL A 71 60.76 -13.40 -16.90
CA VAL A 71 61.54 -14.43 -17.62
C VAL A 71 62.64 -15.18 -16.83
N LEU A 72 62.51 -16.50 -16.68
CA LEU A 72 63.33 -17.51 -17.38
C LEU A 72 62.76 -18.92 -17.16
N ALA A 73 63.09 -19.85 -18.04
CA ALA A 73 62.60 -21.24 -18.02
C ALA A 73 63.57 -22.17 -17.26
N ILE A 74 63.09 -23.37 -16.88
CA ILE A 74 63.74 -24.68 -17.05
C ILE A 74 62.83 -25.77 -16.43
N ASP A 75 62.36 -26.69 -17.26
CA ASP A 75 61.85 -28.03 -16.89
C ASP A 75 63.03 -28.95 -16.48
N PRO A 76 62.86 -30.02 -15.67
CA PRO A 76 61.71 -30.92 -15.73
C PRO A 76 61.19 -31.54 -14.41
N ALA A 77 60.10 -32.29 -14.51
CA ALA A 77 59.63 -33.29 -13.55
C ALA A 77 60.34 -34.67 -13.78
N PRO A 78 59.89 -35.82 -13.24
CA PRO A 78 59.01 -36.10 -12.07
C PRO A 78 59.60 -37.17 -11.11
N LYS A 79 58.95 -37.44 -9.96
CA LYS A 79 58.47 -38.80 -9.54
C LYS A 79 57.87 -38.87 -8.12
N GLN A 80 57.21 -40.00 -7.85
CA GLN A 80 56.51 -40.37 -6.61
C GLN A 80 57.43 -41.13 -5.62
N TYR A 81 56.83 -41.69 -4.55
CA TYR A 81 57.39 -42.48 -3.45
C TYR A 81 58.13 -41.68 -2.35
N GLY A 82 58.01 -42.01 -1.06
CA GLY A 82 57.01 -42.92 -0.46
C GLY A 82 57.37 -43.53 0.90
N ASN A 83 56.56 -43.19 1.92
CA ASN A 83 56.17 -44.05 3.06
C ASN A 83 57.15 -44.27 4.25
N ARG A 84 56.53 -44.42 5.44
CA ARG A 84 56.99 -45.08 6.71
C ARG A 84 57.92 -44.38 7.73
N ASN A 85 57.29 -44.12 8.89
CA ASN A 85 57.60 -44.62 10.25
C ASN A 85 58.95 -44.32 10.93
N HIS A 86 58.89 -43.71 12.12
CA HIS A 86 59.10 -44.33 13.46
C HIS A 86 58.89 -43.21 14.52
N SER A 87 57.91 -43.24 15.44
CA SER A 87 57.54 -44.17 16.53
C SER A 87 58.39 -44.07 17.81
N VAL A 88 57.85 -43.44 18.86
CA VAL A 88 58.26 -43.57 20.27
C VAL A 88 57.01 -43.60 21.17
N ALA A 89 57.00 -44.48 22.17
CA ALA A 89 55.97 -44.75 23.20
C ALA A 89 56.70 -45.42 24.41
N PRO A 90 56.06 -46.07 25.42
CA PRO A 90 54.68 -46.07 25.95
C PRO A 90 54.67 -45.41 27.37
N GLU A 91 53.94 -45.74 28.45
CA GLU A 91 52.84 -46.66 28.87
C GLU A 91 52.18 -46.05 30.14
N GLY A 92 51.23 -46.72 30.81
CA GLY A 92 50.97 -46.44 32.25
C GLY A 92 49.66 -46.91 32.90
N ILE A 93 49.35 -48.22 32.95
CA ILE A 93 48.77 -48.96 34.12
C ILE A 93 47.61 -48.25 34.92
N MET A 94 46.31 -48.61 34.80
CA MET A 94 45.57 -49.74 35.43
C MET A 94 45.55 -49.82 37.00
N PRO A 95 44.54 -50.45 37.68
CA PRO A 95 43.08 -50.52 37.43
C PRO A 95 42.18 -50.48 38.73
N ARG A 96 40.84 -50.62 38.56
CA ARG A 96 39.78 -51.12 39.53
C ARG A 96 39.14 -50.21 40.63
N LYS A 97 37.78 -50.25 40.65
CA LYS A 97 36.80 -50.23 41.80
C LYS A 97 36.79 -49.00 42.74
N THR A 98 35.66 -48.35 43.05
CA THR A 98 34.56 -48.85 43.92
C THR A 98 33.21 -48.09 43.75
N ALA A 99 32.15 -48.62 44.38
CA ALA A 99 30.86 -47.97 44.70
C ALA A 99 30.58 -48.21 46.22
N PRO A 100 29.39 -47.96 46.85
CA PRO A 100 28.00 -48.16 46.39
C PRO A 100 27.30 -46.81 46.08
N THR A 101 26.05 -46.41 46.40
CA THR A 101 24.96 -46.83 47.33
C THR A 101 23.70 -46.01 46.95
N SER A 102 22.44 -46.48 46.97
CA SER A 102 21.83 -47.83 47.00
C SER A 102 20.31 -47.71 46.76
N PHE A 103 19.67 -48.73 46.16
CA PHE A 103 18.21 -48.76 45.84
C PHE A 103 17.80 -47.70 44.79
N ARG A 104 16.62 -47.71 44.13
CA ARG A 104 15.64 -48.74 43.70
C ARG A 104 14.89 -48.10 42.49
N GLY A 105 14.18 -48.81 41.60
CA GLY A 105 13.86 -50.24 41.49
C GLY A 105 12.47 -50.40 40.84
N THR A 106 12.15 -51.47 40.11
CA THR A 106 12.89 -52.71 39.79
C THR A 106 12.45 -53.28 38.44
N GLU A 107 13.37 -54.00 37.77
CA GLU A 107 13.12 -55.26 37.01
C GLU A 107 11.98 -55.25 35.96
N GLN A 108 12.18 -55.00 34.64
CA GLN A 108 13.00 -55.72 33.62
C GLN A 108 12.66 -57.23 33.46
N PRO A 109 12.99 -57.98 32.36
CA PRO A 109 13.75 -57.65 31.12
C PRO A 109 13.29 -58.35 29.78
N LEU A 110 14.19 -58.36 28.76
CA LEU A 110 14.30 -59.28 27.57
C LEU A 110 13.38 -59.01 26.34
N ALA A 111 13.76 -59.27 25.05
CA ALA A 111 15.05 -59.63 24.41
C ALA A 111 15.05 -59.29 22.89
N SER A 112 16.12 -59.63 22.14
CA SER A 112 16.35 -59.33 20.71
C SER A 112 16.16 -60.52 19.75
N VAL A 113 16.08 -60.26 18.43
CA VAL A 113 16.65 -61.03 17.27
C VAL A 113 16.11 -60.44 15.92
N ALA A 114 16.69 -60.83 14.77
CA ALA A 114 16.38 -60.32 13.43
C ALA A 114 16.03 -61.44 12.41
N LYS A 115 15.82 -61.05 11.13
CA LYS A 115 15.84 -61.84 9.85
C LYS A 115 14.53 -62.39 9.21
N VAL A 116 14.39 -62.07 7.90
CA VAL A 116 14.19 -62.97 6.72
C VAL A 116 12.78 -63.36 6.21
N VAL A 117 12.44 -62.77 5.03
CA VAL A 117 11.99 -63.39 3.74
C VAL A 117 10.59 -64.05 3.55
N GLU A 118 9.99 -63.67 2.41
CA GLU A 118 8.93 -64.28 1.54
C GLU A 118 7.89 -65.29 2.06
N ALA A 119 6.62 -64.97 1.80
CA ALA A 119 5.79 -65.64 0.76
C ALA A 119 4.69 -64.66 0.29
N ALA A 120 4.21 -64.48 -0.95
CA ALA A 120 4.38 -65.07 -2.30
C ALA A 120 3.05 -65.63 -2.86
N ARG A 121 2.64 -65.15 -4.06
CA ARG A 121 1.43 -65.53 -4.86
C ARG A 121 0.08 -65.10 -4.25
N ALA A 122 -1.00 -64.81 -4.99
CA ALA A 122 -1.25 -64.44 -6.41
C ALA A 122 -2.68 -63.81 -6.46
N GLY A 123 -3.16 -63.10 -7.48
CA GLY A 123 -2.63 -62.70 -8.80
C GLY A 123 -3.69 -62.90 -9.91
N ARG A 124 -3.96 -61.86 -10.72
CA ARG A 124 -4.99 -61.77 -11.82
C ARG A 124 -6.46 -61.75 -11.38
N ALA A 125 -7.42 -61.22 -12.16
CA ALA A 125 -7.38 -60.21 -13.25
C ALA A 125 -8.82 -59.75 -13.63
N ASP A 126 -8.92 -58.54 -14.18
CA ASP A 126 -9.80 -58.02 -15.26
C ASP A 126 -11.18 -58.65 -15.56
N THR A 127 -12.25 -57.87 -15.37
CA THR A 127 -13.38 -57.52 -16.30
C THR A 127 -14.36 -56.61 -15.51
N GLU A 128 -14.91 -55.48 -15.99
CA GLU A 128 -15.65 -55.14 -17.23
C GLU A 128 -17.05 -55.77 -17.35
N GLY A 129 -18.05 -54.95 -17.75
CA GLY A 129 -19.31 -55.41 -18.36
C GLY A 129 -20.63 -54.96 -17.71
N GLU A 130 -21.38 -54.12 -18.45
CA GLU A 130 -22.86 -54.03 -18.57
C GLU A 130 -23.75 -54.07 -17.30
N GLN A 131 -24.58 -53.07 -17.01
CA GLN A 131 -25.83 -52.67 -17.70
C GLN A 131 -26.90 -53.78 -17.82
N VAL A 132 -28.11 -53.51 -17.28
CA VAL A 132 -29.40 -53.43 -18.01
C VAL A 132 -30.55 -53.14 -17.01
N SER A 133 -31.66 -52.61 -17.51
CA SER A 133 -32.84 -52.15 -16.76
C SER A 133 -33.84 -53.26 -16.37
N VAL A 134 -34.87 -52.91 -15.56
CA VAL A 134 -36.30 -53.21 -15.82
C VAL A 134 -37.21 -52.46 -14.81
N GLN A 135 -38.52 -52.42 -15.07
CA GLN A 135 -39.53 -51.49 -14.51
C GLN A 135 -40.32 -52.04 -13.30
N HIS A 136 -41.23 -51.19 -12.79
CA HIS A 136 -42.18 -51.35 -11.66
C HIS A 136 -42.87 -52.73 -11.45
N MET A 137 -43.26 -53.03 -10.19
CA MET A 137 -44.68 -53.02 -9.74
C MET A 137 -44.94 -53.37 -8.24
N ASN A 138 -45.86 -52.63 -7.60
CA ASN A 138 -46.88 -53.03 -6.58
C ASN A 138 -46.46 -53.66 -5.20
N ALA A 139 -47.33 -53.89 -4.20
CA ALA A 139 -48.46 -53.15 -3.54
C ALA A 139 -49.10 -54.00 -2.36
N ASP A 140 -49.89 -53.41 -1.43
CA ASP A 140 -50.97 -54.06 -0.61
C ASP A 140 -52.05 -53.00 -0.26
N VAL A 141 -53.25 -53.39 0.20
CA VAL A 141 -54.40 -52.51 0.45
C VAL A 141 -55.18 -52.87 1.73
N LYS A 142 -55.19 -51.98 2.74
CA LYS A 142 -56.17 -51.91 3.85
C LYS A 142 -56.34 -50.48 4.36
N LYS A 143 -57.54 -49.99 4.73
CA LYS A 143 -58.91 -50.49 4.42
C LYS A 143 -59.98 -49.39 4.61
N GLU A 144 -61.07 -49.55 3.88
CA GLU A 144 -62.50 -49.23 4.14
C GLU A 144 -62.96 -48.41 5.38
N VAL A 145 -64.06 -47.62 5.39
CA VAL A 145 -64.99 -46.99 4.38
C VAL A 145 -66.12 -46.24 5.18
N LYS A 146 -67.05 -45.36 4.74
CA LYS A 146 -67.51 -44.71 3.47
C LYS A 146 -67.60 -43.17 3.73
N ASN A 147 -68.63 -42.30 3.66
CA ASN A 147 -70.02 -42.18 3.11
C ASN A 147 -70.42 -40.66 3.22
N CYS A 148 -71.34 -40.00 2.47
CA CYS A 148 -71.71 -40.02 1.03
C CYS A 148 -72.66 -38.82 0.72
N LYS A 149 -72.44 -38.11 -0.43
CA LYS A 149 -73.32 -37.10 -1.09
C LYS A 149 -73.53 -35.71 -0.41
N LYS A 150 -73.70 -34.60 -1.15
CA LYS A 150 -73.26 -34.12 -2.50
C LYS A 150 -73.74 -32.64 -2.65
N VAL A 151 -73.23 -31.87 -3.62
CA VAL A 151 -73.96 -30.92 -4.52
C VAL A 151 -72.95 -30.37 -5.57
N ASP A 152 -73.39 -29.54 -6.52
CA ASP A 152 -72.66 -28.90 -7.64
C ASP A 152 -72.59 -27.35 -7.43
N SER A 153 -72.05 -26.45 -8.27
CA SER A 153 -71.59 -26.47 -9.68
C SER A 153 -70.59 -25.32 -9.99
N GLU A 154 -69.76 -25.48 -11.05
CA GLU A 154 -69.31 -24.45 -12.05
C GLU A 154 -68.55 -23.16 -11.60
N GLU A 155 -67.65 -22.50 -12.36
CA GLU A 155 -67.01 -22.78 -13.66
C GLU A 155 -65.64 -22.05 -13.87
N ASN A 156 -64.74 -22.68 -14.65
CA ASN A 156 -63.83 -22.18 -15.71
C ASN A 156 -62.96 -20.87 -15.69
N VAL A 157 -61.66 -21.08 -16.02
CA VAL A 157 -60.84 -20.44 -17.09
C VAL A 157 -59.99 -19.14 -16.85
N ALA A 158 -58.66 -19.38 -16.95
CA ALA A 158 -57.56 -18.66 -17.62
C ALA A 158 -57.22 -17.15 -17.43
N SER A 159 -55.90 -16.98 -17.28
CA SER A 159 -55.03 -15.80 -17.44
C SER A 159 -55.17 -14.94 -18.71
N GLN A 160 -54.79 -13.65 -18.62
CA GLN A 160 -53.83 -13.03 -19.56
C GLN A 160 -53.16 -11.73 -19.04
N GLU A 161 -52.40 -11.03 -19.89
CA GLU A 161 -51.28 -10.14 -19.55
C GLU A 161 -51.56 -8.61 -19.52
N ARG A 162 -50.62 -7.88 -18.88
CA ARG A 162 -50.17 -6.47 -19.12
C ARG A 162 -51.21 -5.34 -18.98
N GLY A 163 -50.81 -4.27 -18.29
CA GLY A 163 -51.58 -3.02 -18.18
C GLY A 163 -50.99 -1.83 -18.96
N PRO A 164 -51.68 -0.69 -19.01
CA PRO A 164 -51.13 0.60 -19.43
C PRO A 164 -51.17 1.65 -18.29
N SER A 165 -50.88 2.91 -18.62
CA SER A 165 -50.71 4.04 -17.70
C SER A 165 -51.67 5.22 -17.97
N VAL A 166 -51.52 6.32 -17.19
CA VAL A 166 -51.95 7.73 -17.47
C VAL A 166 -53.25 8.29 -16.83
N LYS A 167 -53.04 9.33 -15.99
CA LYS A 167 -53.86 10.53 -15.64
C LYS A 167 -55.16 10.49 -14.81
N GLU A 168 -55.21 11.51 -13.92
CA GLU A 168 -56.34 12.41 -13.57
C GLU A 168 -57.62 11.88 -12.88
N GLY A 169 -58.28 12.78 -12.12
CA GLY A 169 -59.54 12.54 -11.41
C GLY A 169 -59.51 13.04 -9.96
N ALA A 170 -60.59 13.69 -9.49
CA ALA A 170 -60.68 14.26 -8.14
C ALA A 170 -62.14 14.35 -7.64
N GLY A 171 -62.30 14.56 -6.32
CA GLY A 171 -63.56 14.95 -5.67
C GLY A 171 -64.29 13.86 -4.88
N GLU A 172 -65.32 14.16 -4.07
CA GLU A 172 -65.73 15.43 -3.42
C GLU A 172 -66.92 15.16 -2.47
N GLU A 173 -67.04 15.84 -1.31
CA GLU A 173 -68.34 16.00 -0.62
C GLU A 173 -68.47 17.37 0.11
N LYS A 174 -69.41 18.19 -0.37
CA LYS A 174 -70.52 18.93 0.32
C LYS A 174 -70.34 19.39 1.79
N ASN A 175 -70.88 20.54 2.25
CA ASN A 175 -71.89 21.43 1.66
C ASN A 175 -71.90 22.87 2.27
N GLN A 176 -72.38 23.84 1.47
CA GLN A 176 -73.14 25.07 1.83
C GLN A 176 -72.83 25.94 3.08
N ALA A 177 -72.44 27.20 2.83
CA ALA A 177 -73.04 28.41 3.42
C ALA A 177 -72.71 29.68 2.59
N THR A 178 -73.61 30.68 2.55
CA THR A 178 -73.40 32.03 1.95
C THR A 178 -72.87 33.01 3.05
N GLU A 179 -72.53 34.29 2.84
CA GLU A 179 -72.93 35.30 1.85
C GLU A 179 -71.98 36.53 1.87
N GLY A 180 -72.10 37.47 0.91
CA GLY A 180 -71.57 38.84 1.05
C GLY A 180 -70.55 39.30 -0.03
N SER A 181 -70.76 40.50 -0.59
CA SER A 181 -69.94 41.08 -1.67
C SER A 181 -69.67 42.58 -1.46
N HIS A 182 -68.55 43.11 -2.00
CA HIS A 182 -68.51 44.28 -2.91
C HIS A 182 -67.11 44.95 -3.11
N ILE A 183 -66.72 45.07 -4.39
CA ILE A 183 -66.27 46.28 -5.12
C ILE A 183 -65.18 47.22 -4.51
N GLU A 184 -64.17 47.53 -5.33
CA GLU A 184 -63.14 48.57 -5.12
C GLU A 184 -63.68 50.01 -5.04
N LYS A 185 -62.96 50.91 -4.34
CA LYS A 185 -62.70 52.27 -4.84
C LYS A 185 -61.52 53.00 -4.18
N ASP A 186 -60.76 53.70 -5.02
CA ASP A 186 -59.58 54.52 -4.70
C ASP A 186 -59.94 55.91 -4.14
N LYS A 187 -59.03 56.51 -3.32
CA LYS A 187 -58.75 57.97 -3.27
C LYS A 187 -57.54 58.41 -2.41
N ASN A 188 -56.50 58.94 -3.09
CA ASN A 188 -56.08 60.39 -3.03
C ASN A 188 -55.06 60.93 -1.97
N LYS A 189 -53.86 61.38 -2.44
CA LYS A 189 -52.92 62.43 -1.88
C LYS A 189 -52.15 62.12 -0.56
N LYS A 190 -50.96 62.68 -0.24
CA LYS A 190 -49.91 63.52 -0.92
C LYS A 190 -48.55 63.35 -0.17
N VAL A 191 -47.41 63.05 -0.83
CA VAL A 191 -46.24 63.95 -1.16
C VAL A 191 -45.41 64.47 0.03
N PRO A 192 -44.04 64.49 0.01
CA PRO A 192 -43.02 64.11 -1.01
C PRO A 192 -42.46 62.67 -0.76
N SER A 193 -41.20 62.20 -0.91
CA SER A 193 -39.84 62.62 -1.40
C SER A 193 -39.05 61.32 -1.77
N SER A 194 -38.07 61.18 -2.69
CA SER A 194 -36.87 61.93 -3.17
C SER A 194 -35.58 61.67 -2.33
N LYS A 195 -34.50 61.01 -2.81
CA LYS A 195 -34.14 60.52 -4.18
C LYS A 195 -33.16 59.29 -4.15
N LYS A 196 -32.80 58.76 -5.33
CA LYS A 196 -32.06 57.49 -5.58
C LYS A 196 -30.54 57.68 -5.86
N THR A 197 -29.75 56.58 -5.74
CA THR A 197 -28.83 56.00 -6.78
C THR A 197 -27.38 55.62 -6.35
N VAL A 198 -27.12 54.31 -6.40
CA VAL A 198 -25.93 53.52 -6.87
C VAL A 198 -24.58 54.21 -7.22
N ARG A 199 -23.47 53.54 -6.83
CA ARG A 199 -22.11 53.37 -7.47
C ARG A 199 -20.86 54.17 -6.98
N SER A 200 -19.88 53.38 -6.50
CA SER A 200 -18.43 53.33 -6.87
C SER A 200 -17.38 54.42 -6.55
N PHE A 201 -16.28 53.92 -5.95
CA PHE A 201 -14.85 54.22 -6.22
C PHE A 201 -14.13 55.47 -5.64
N PHE A 202 -12.82 55.27 -5.43
CA PHE A 202 -11.72 56.21 -5.12
C PHE A 202 -11.61 56.93 -3.76
N ALA A 203 -10.35 57.21 -3.41
CA ALA A 203 -9.80 58.04 -2.32
C ALA A 203 -8.60 58.84 -2.93
N PRO A 204 -7.74 59.62 -2.22
CA PRO A 204 -7.71 60.03 -0.79
C PRO A 204 -7.41 61.56 -0.58
N HIS A 205 -7.09 61.96 0.67
CA HIS A 205 -6.47 63.26 1.09
C HIS A 205 -7.37 64.55 1.03
N LYS A 206 -7.07 65.71 1.67
CA LYS A 206 -5.85 66.23 2.39
C LYS A 206 -6.14 67.43 3.33
N SER A 207 -5.36 67.60 4.40
CA SER A 207 -4.87 68.89 4.99
C SER A 207 -3.80 68.58 6.08
N THR A 208 -2.55 69.09 6.18
CA THR A 208 -1.90 70.43 6.07
C THR A 208 -2.19 71.34 7.28
N ASN A 209 -1.24 71.87 8.07
CA ASN A 209 0.19 72.29 7.86
C ASN A 209 1.11 71.79 9.02
N ALA A 210 2.41 71.44 8.83
CA ALA A 210 3.65 72.26 8.78
C ALA A 210 4.03 72.98 10.12
N THR A 211 5.29 73.11 10.58
CA THR A 211 6.58 73.34 9.85
C THR A 211 7.86 73.02 10.70
N GLN A 212 8.95 72.53 10.07
CA GLN A 212 10.41 72.56 10.46
C GLN A 212 10.93 71.86 11.75
N GLN A 213 11.89 70.89 11.68
CA GLN A 213 13.39 70.96 11.64
C GLN A 213 14.08 71.16 13.04
N ARG A 214 15.26 70.59 13.38
CA ARG A 214 16.17 69.59 12.75
C ARG A 214 17.12 68.93 13.80
N ARG A 215 17.30 67.61 13.70
CA ARG A 215 18.48 66.74 14.02
C ARG A 215 19.41 66.94 15.26
N THR A 216 19.79 65.76 15.79
CA THR A 216 21.08 65.34 16.42
C THR A 216 21.38 65.65 17.91
N SER A 217 22.03 64.66 18.53
CA SER A 217 22.37 64.46 19.96
C SER A 217 23.73 65.03 20.36
N PRO A 218 24.01 65.23 21.67
CA PRO A 218 24.71 64.19 22.44
C PRO A 218 24.33 64.05 23.93
N SER A 219 24.80 62.98 24.57
CA SER A 219 24.96 62.76 26.03
C SER A 219 26.41 63.11 26.46
N PRO A 220 26.87 63.01 27.75
CA PRO A 220 26.26 62.53 29.02
C PRO A 220 26.15 63.68 30.08
N GLU A 221 26.31 63.65 31.43
CA GLU A 221 26.99 62.81 32.46
C GLU A 221 26.30 62.85 33.87
N LYS A 222 26.36 61.70 34.57
CA LYS A 222 26.63 61.42 36.02
C LYS A 222 26.11 62.26 37.22
N ALA A 223 25.97 61.50 38.34
CA ALA A 223 25.87 61.87 39.77
C ALA A 223 24.54 62.50 40.26
N GLY A 224 23.97 62.12 41.42
CA GLY A 224 24.38 61.09 42.40
C GLY A 224 23.37 60.87 43.56
N SER A 225 23.79 60.17 44.61
CA SER A 225 23.10 59.89 45.91
C SER A 225 21.84 58.98 45.96
N LEU A 226 22.11 57.69 46.17
CA LEU A 226 21.57 56.81 47.24
C LEU A 226 20.08 56.81 47.68
N SER A 227 19.51 55.59 47.57
CA SER A 227 18.71 54.86 48.59
C SER A 227 17.22 55.16 48.85
N ARG A 228 16.35 54.34 48.24
CA ARG A 228 15.54 53.30 48.94
C ARG A 228 14.91 52.31 47.93
N LYS A 229 14.81 51.02 48.29
CA LYS A 229 14.17 49.97 47.45
C LYS A 229 12.67 49.90 47.71
N PRO A 230 11.87 49.62 46.65
CA PRO A 230 10.91 48.51 46.71
C PRO A 230 11.34 47.33 45.84
N ALA A 231 10.84 46.13 46.11
CA ALA A 231 11.20 44.93 45.36
C ALA A 231 10.30 44.73 44.12
N GLY A 232 10.79 45.12 42.94
CA GLY A 232 10.10 44.93 41.66
C GLY A 232 10.52 43.65 40.92
N GLY A 233 10.00 42.49 41.34
CA GLY A 233 10.23 41.20 40.67
C GLY A 233 9.41 41.06 39.38
N ASN A 234 9.82 41.72 38.30
CA ASN A 234 9.05 41.80 37.06
C ASN A 234 8.99 40.44 36.33
N LYS A 235 7.87 39.72 36.43
CA LYS A 235 7.67 38.42 35.77
C LYS A 235 7.56 38.61 34.25
N MET A 236 8.65 38.35 33.53
CA MET A 236 8.62 38.20 32.08
C MET A 236 7.64 37.08 31.67
N ALA A 237 6.90 37.30 30.58
CA ALA A 237 6.01 36.27 30.02
C ALA A 237 6.81 35.01 29.64
N PRO A 238 6.24 33.80 29.82
CA PRO A 238 6.94 32.56 29.52
C PRO A 238 7.25 32.47 28.02
N LYS A 239 8.53 32.28 27.67
CA LYS A 239 8.94 31.89 26.33
C LYS A 239 8.29 30.55 25.98
N ASP A 240 7.89 30.35 24.72
CA ASP A 240 7.17 29.14 24.33
C ASP A 240 8.15 27.94 24.30
N ALA A 241 8.11 27.11 25.34
CA ALA A 241 9.14 26.12 25.67
C ALA A 241 9.55 25.20 24.50
N GLY A 242 8.61 24.81 23.63
CA GLY A 242 8.87 23.96 22.46
C GLY A 242 9.63 24.64 21.31
N MET A 243 9.88 25.96 21.35
CA MET A 243 10.64 26.65 20.31
C MET A 243 12.12 26.29 20.28
N ASN A 244 12.70 25.86 21.42
CA ASN A 244 14.12 25.54 21.56
C ASN A 244 14.40 24.02 21.56
N TYR A 245 13.42 23.19 21.19
CA TYR A 245 13.58 21.73 21.19
C TYR A 245 14.39 21.25 19.98
N ASP A 246 15.51 20.56 20.22
CA ASP A 246 16.39 20.01 19.19
C ASP A 246 16.77 18.53 19.48
N PRO A 247 16.05 17.55 18.89
CA PRO A 247 16.40 16.14 19.00
C PRO A 247 17.59 15.71 18.13
N THR A 248 18.19 16.62 17.34
CA THR A 248 19.35 16.32 16.46
C THR A 248 20.71 16.46 17.15
N LYS A 249 20.73 17.12 18.31
CA LYS A 249 21.91 17.43 19.14
C LYS A 249 22.77 16.19 19.40
N GLN A 250 24.07 16.27 19.07
CA GLN A 250 25.01 15.14 19.17
C GLN A 250 25.18 14.57 20.59
N SER A 251 24.96 15.38 21.62
CA SER A 251 25.05 14.99 23.04
C SER A 251 23.71 15.23 23.74
N TYR A 252 22.64 14.64 23.19
CA TYR A 252 21.28 14.80 23.67
C TYR A 252 21.03 14.10 25.01
N HIS A 253 20.63 14.86 26.03
CA HIS A 253 20.25 14.38 27.35
C HIS A 253 18.72 14.35 27.50
N PRO A 254 18.09 13.19 27.77
CA PRO A 254 16.64 13.00 27.70
C PRO A 254 15.84 13.65 28.84
N VAL A 255 16.49 14.48 29.66
CA VAL A 255 15.86 15.37 30.65
C VAL A 255 16.16 16.82 30.25
N ASP A 256 17.43 17.21 30.25
CA ASP A 256 17.87 18.60 30.08
C ASP A 256 17.58 19.19 28.68
N ASP A 257 17.54 18.33 27.64
CA ASP A 257 17.20 18.74 26.26
C ASP A 257 15.73 18.51 25.90
N ALA A 258 14.92 17.97 26.82
CA ALA A 258 13.48 17.89 26.64
C ALA A 258 12.83 19.26 26.88
N CYS A 259 11.76 19.58 26.13
CA CYS A 259 11.03 20.84 26.27
C CYS A 259 9.81 20.77 27.20
N TRP A 260 9.76 19.74 28.07
CA TRP A 260 8.71 19.49 29.06
C TRP A 260 9.29 18.80 30.30
N SER A 261 8.58 18.84 31.43
CA SER A 261 9.01 18.27 32.71
C SER A 261 8.49 16.85 32.90
N ARG A 262 9.05 16.09 33.87
CA ARG A 262 8.46 14.80 34.27
C ARG A 262 7.02 14.99 34.76
N GLY A 263 6.10 14.18 34.24
CA GLY A 263 4.67 14.26 34.55
C GLY A 263 3.88 15.28 33.73
N ASP A 264 4.56 16.16 32.99
CA ASP A 264 3.90 16.91 31.91
C ASP A 264 3.54 15.95 30.77
N LYS A 265 2.42 16.23 30.08
CA LYS A 265 2.09 15.55 28.82
C LYS A 265 2.96 16.11 27.70
N VAL A 266 3.51 15.25 26.86
CA VAL A 266 4.44 15.61 25.78
C VAL A 266 3.77 16.63 24.85
N PRO A 267 4.35 17.82 24.64
CA PRO A 267 3.82 18.79 23.70
C PRO A 267 3.79 18.23 22.28
N TYR A 268 2.72 18.44 21.52
CA TYR A 268 2.64 17.95 20.14
C TYR A 268 3.72 18.62 19.27
N LEU A 269 4.02 19.90 19.51
CA LEU A 269 5.17 20.62 18.96
C LEU A 269 6.52 19.90 19.17
N ALA A 270 6.72 19.17 20.27
CA ALA A 270 7.95 18.40 20.48
C ALA A 270 8.06 17.27 19.46
N LEU A 271 6.98 16.49 19.30
CA LEU A 271 6.86 15.47 18.27
C LEU A 271 7.04 16.08 16.87
N THR A 272 6.35 17.18 16.54
CA THR A 272 6.42 17.73 15.18
C THR A 272 7.76 18.37 14.85
N ARG A 273 8.53 18.86 15.84
CA ARG A 273 9.95 19.21 15.65
C ARG A 273 10.82 17.98 15.39
N THR A 274 10.57 16.85 16.04
CA THR A 274 11.21 15.56 15.69
C THR A 274 10.87 15.15 14.26
N LEU A 275 9.60 15.26 13.83
CA LEU A 275 9.18 14.92 12.47
C LEU A 275 9.78 15.86 11.41
N GLU A 276 9.92 17.15 11.72
CA GLU A 276 10.57 18.15 10.86
C GLU A 276 12.09 17.94 10.75
N ALA A 277 12.75 17.57 11.85
CA ALA A 277 14.15 17.18 11.85
C ALA A 277 14.42 15.89 11.05
N ILE A 278 13.48 14.94 11.09
CA ILE A 278 13.51 13.71 10.27
C ILE A 278 13.27 14.04 8.79
N GLU A 279 12.30 14.90 8.45
CA GLU A 279 12.05 15.39 7.09
C GLU A 279 13.29 16.07 6.46
N GLY A 280 14.11 16.72 7.29
CA GLY A 280 15.35 17.39 6.88
C GLY A 280 16.55 16.49 6.60
N VAL A 281 16.48 15.16 6.81
CA VAL A 281 17.62 14.24 6.63
C VAL A 281 17.30 13.01 5.77
N SER A 282 18.21 12.65 4.88
CA SER A 282 18.09 11.43 4.04
C SER A 282 18.73 10.18 4.66
N ALA A 283 19.67 10.34 5.59
CA ALA A 283 20.42 9.23 6.18
C ALA A 283 19.57 8.47 7.21
N ARG A 284 19.16 7.24 6.88
CA ARG A 284 18.30 6.38 7.74
C ARG A 284 18.82 6.23 9.18
N LEU A 285 20.14 6.12 9.37
CA LEU A 285 20.74 6.04 10.71
C LEU A 285 20.53 7.32 11.54
N LYS A 286 20.58 8.51 10.91
CA LYS A 286 20.32 9.79 11.60
C LYS A 286 18.82 9.97 11.90
N ILE A 287 17.93 9.48 11.03
CA ILE A 287 16.48 9.39 11.32
C ILE A 287 16.23 8.57 12.59
N ILE A 288 16.88 7.41 12.69
CA ILE A 288 16.78 6.51 13.85
C ILE A 288 17.33 7.19 15.12
N GLU A 289 18.47 7.86 15.05
CA GLU A 289 19.09 8.60 16.16
C GLU A 289 18.17 9.72 16.69
N ILE A 290 17.65 10.56 15.79
CA ILE A 290 16.74 11.68 16.11
C ILE A 290 15.47 11.16 16.80
N LEU A 291 14.88 10.09 16.24
CA LEU A 291 13.67 9.50 16.81
C LEU A 291 13.92 8.80 18.16
N ALA A 292 15.08 8.15 18.32
CA ALA A 292 15.47 7.53 19.58
C ALA A 292 15.69 8.58 20.69
N ASN A 293 16.30 9.73 20.39
CA ASN A 293 16.44 10.84 21.34
C ASN A 293 15.07 11.32 21.86
N TYR A 294 14.10 11.50 20.96
CA TYR A 294 12.73 11.80 21.33
C TYR A 294 12.12 10.69 22.20
N PHE A 295 12.14 9.42 21.77
CA PHE A 295 11.57 8.30 22.55
C PHE A 295 12.20 8.12 23.94
N ARG A 296 13.52 8.24 24.09
CA ARG A 296 14.21 8.21 25.40
C ARG A 296 13.67 9.24 26.39
N SER A 297 13.26 10.41 25.88
CA SER A 297 12.69 11.49 26.68
C SER A 297 11.25 11.19 27.08
N VAL A 298 10.45 10.68 26.15
CA VAL A 298 9.06 10.26 26.42
C VAL A 298 9.03 9.11 27.43
N MET A 299 9.85 8.07 27.24
CA MET A 299 9.98 6.93 28.18
C MET A 299 10.30 7.37 29.61
N LEU A 300 11.16 8.39 29.77
CA LEU A 300 11.66 8.83 31.07
C LEU A 300 10.75 9.85 31.77
N LEU A 301 10.16 10.78 31.01
CA LEU A 301 9.41 11.92 31.57
C LEU A 301 7.89 11.69 31.57
N SER A 302 7.38 10.95 30.57
CA SER A 302 5.96 10.87 30.21
C SER A 302 5.61 9.51 29.57
N PRO A 303 5.84 8.36 30.25
CA PRO A 303 5.81 7.03 29.61
C PRO A 303 4.48 6.69 28.93
N ASP A 304 3.35 7.16 29.48
CA ASP A 304 2.00 6.99 28.92
C ASP A 304 1.88 7.55 27.48
N ASP A 305 2.65 8.58 27.13
CA ASP A 305 2.64 9.23 25.82
C ASP A 305 3.50 8.48 24.78
N LEU A 306 4.21 7.40 25.14
CA LEU A 306 5.03 6.63 24.21
C LEU A 306 4.18 5.87 23.18
N LEU A 307 3.11 5.20 23.63
CA LEU A 307 2.19 4.46 22.75
C LEU A 307 1.49 5.39 21.74
N PRO A 308 0.87 6.52 22.16
CA PRO A 308 0.44 7.60 21.26
C PRO A 308 1.54 8.10 20.32
N SER A 309 2.76 8.32 20.82
CA SER A 309 3.89 8.81 20.00
C SER A 309 4.26 7.84 18.88
N VAL A 310 4.41 6.55 19.19
CA VAL A 310 4.74 5.49 18.22
C VAL A 310 3.65 5.42 17.13
N TYR A 311 2.38 5.48 17.53
CA TYR A 311 1.27 5.49 16.58
C TYR A 311 1.26 6.73 15.67
N LEU A 312 1.47 7.93 16.22
CA LEU A 312 1.53 9.16 15.41
C LEU A 312 2.74 9.18 14.46
N CYS A 313 3.92 8.69 14.89
CA CYS A 313 5.10 8.51 14.03
C CYS A 313 4.84 7.56 12.84
N LEU A 314 3.97 6.56 13.03
CA LEU A 314 3.56 5.61 11.99
C LEU A 314 2.33 6.08 11.18
N ASN A 315 1.74 7.21 11.57
CA ASN A 315 0.42 7.68 11.13
C ASN A 315 -0.71 6.64 11.23
N LYS A 316 -0.72 5.87 12.32
CA LYS A 316 -1.73 4.85 12.67
C LYS A 316 -2.50 5.28 13.93
N LEU A 317 -3.66 4.68 14.18
CA LEU A 317 -4.48 4.94 15.39
C LEU A 317 -4.79 3.67 16.22
N ALA A 318 -4.38 2.52 15.68
CA ALA A 318 -4.63 1.18 16.18
C ALA A 318 -3.73 0.17 15.41
N PRO A 319 -3.67 -1.11 15.81
CA PRO A 319 -3.31 -2.20 14.91
C PRO A 319 -4.25 -2.25 13.69
N ALA A 320 -3.76 -2.70 12.53
CA ALA A 320 -4.53 -2.65 11.28
C ALA A 320 -5.83 -3.46 11.32
N TYR A 321 -5.87 -4.54 12.12
CA TYR A 321 -7.03 -5.42 12.24
C TYR A 321 -8.18 -4.83 13.07
N GLU A 322 -7.97 -3.73 13.81
CA GLU A 322 -9.07 -2.95 14.40
C GLU A 322 -9.81 -2.11 13.35
N GLY A 323 -9.28 -1.96 12.13
CA GLY A 323 -9.93 -1.25 11.02
C GLY A 323 -10.16 0.26 11.23
N ILE A 324 -9.44 0.88 12.16
CA ILE A 324 -9.63 2.29 12.56
C ILE A 324 -8.92 3.22 11.56
N GLU A 325 -9.67 3.67 10.56
CA GLU A 325 -9.26 4.68 9.58
C GLU A 325 -9.88 6.06 9.86
N LEU A 326 -9.14 7.13 9.55
CA LEU A 326 -9.65 8.51 9.68
C LEU A 326 -10.80 8.81 8.69
N GLY A 327 -10.72 8.28 7.47
CA GLY A 327 -11.77 8.38 6.46
C GLY A 327 -12.06 9.80 5.96
N ILE A 328 -11.03 10.65 5.83
CA ILE A 328 -11.21 12.06 5.41
C ILE A 328 -10.63 12.29 4.02
N ALA A 329 -11.48 12.73 3.09
CA ALA A 329 -11.06 13.17 1.76
C ALA A 329 -10.29 14.51 1.84
N GLU A 330 -9.25 14.65 1.01
CA GLU A 330 -8.37 15.83 0.98
C GLU A 330 -9.13 17.13 0.71
N THR A 331 -10.19 17.08 -0.12
CA THR A 331 -11.11 18.21 -0.36
C THR A 331 -11.82 18.71 0.91
N THR A 332 -12.05 17.83 1.89
CA THR A 332 -12.63 18.24 3.19
C THR A 332 -11.58 18.88 4.11
N LEU A 333 -10.31 18.49 4.00
CA LEU A 333 -9.20 19.18 4.67
C LEU A 333 -9.00 20.58 4.06
N MET A 334 -9.04 20.71 2.74
CA MET A 334 -9.03 22.02 2.06
C MET A 334 -10.20 22.90 2.55
N LYS A 335 -11.40 22.34 2.72
CA LYS A 335 -12.55 23.06 3.28
C LYS A 335 -12.33 23.48 4.75
N ALA A 336 -11.79 22.60 5.60
CA ALA A 336 -11.50 22.91 7.00
C ALA A 336 -10.45 24.03 7.14
N ILE A 337 -9.40 24.00 6.30
CA ILE A 337 -8.37 25.05 6.23
C ILE A 337 -9.01 26.35 5.71
N ALA A 338 -9.78 26.32 4.62
CA ALA A 338 -10.50 27.48 4.08
C ALA A 338 -11.34 28.19 5.16
N GLN A 339 -12.16 27.43 5.89
CA GLN A 339 -13.04 27.96 6.95
C GLN A 339 -12.26 28.50 8.16
N SER A 340 -11.12 27.90 8.51
CA SER A 340 -10.27 28.37 9.62
C SER A 340 -9.46 29.62 9.27
N THR A 341 -9.10 29.79 7.99
CA THR A 341 -8.13 30.80 7.51
C THR A 341 -8.77 31.93 6.71
N GLY A 342 -10.06 31.82 6.36
CA GLY A 342 -10.75 32.78 5.49
C GLY A 342 -10.27 32.76 4.03
N ARG A 343 -9.42 31.79 3.65
CA ARG A 343 -8.96 31.59 2.27
C ARG A 343 -10.02 30.87 1.44
N THR A 344 -10.06 31.13 0.13
CA THR A 344 -10.93 30.37 -0.78
C THR A 344 -10.34 28.98 -1.06
N ILE A 345 -11.22 28.00 -1.34
CA ILE A 345 -10.78 26.64 -1.73
C ILE A 345 -9.98 26.67 -3.03
N ALA A 346 -10.30 27.58 -3.97
CA ALA A 346 -9.54 27.77 -5.21
C ALA A 346 -8.07 28.16 -4.94
N GLN A 347 -7.83 29.15 -4.08
CA GLN A 347 -6.47 29.56 -3.69
C GLN A 347 -5.72 28.40 -3.00
N ILE A 348 -6.38 27.64 -2.13
CA ILE A 348 -5.76 26.47 -1.50
C ILE A 348 -5.40 25.40 -2.55
N LYS A 349 -6.28 25.12 -3.53
CA LYS A 349 -5.96 24.17 -4.61
C LYS A 349 -4.76 24.65 -5.44
N THR A 350 -4.68 25.93 -5.78
CA THR A 350 -3.52 26.50 -6.49
C THR A 350 -2.22 26.34 -5.69
N ASP A 351 -2.24 26.67 -4.39
CA ASP A 351 -1.06 26.47 -3.53
C ASP A 351 -0.67 24.99 -3.39
N VAL A 352 -1.65 24.08 -3.33
CA VAL A 352 -1.40 22.62 -3.28
C VAL A 352 -0.79 22.12 -4.57
N ASN A 353 -1.27 22.55 -5.74
CA ASN A 353 -0.67 22.20 -7.03
C ASN A 353 0.78 22.75 -7.14
N ASN A 354 1.06 23.92 -6.57
CA ASN A 354 2.40 24.53 -6.58
C ASN A 354 3.39 23.89 -5.59
N THR A 355 2.92 23.42 -4.43
CA THR A 355 3.76 22.85 -3.35
C THR A 355 3.79 21.32 -3.33
N GLY A 356 2.81 20.67 -3.97
CA GLY A 356 2.54 19.24 -3.88
C GLY A 356 2.05 18.76 -2.51
N ASP A 357 1.80 19.63 -1.53
CA ASP A 357 1.61 19.25 -0.11
C ASP A 357 0.66 20.17 0.67
N LEU A 358 -0.58 19.70 0.91
CA LEU A 358 -1.58 20.42 1.70
C LEU A 358 -1.13 20.74 3.13
N GLY A 359 -0.21 19.99 3.73
CA GLY A 359 0.34 20.30 5.05
C GLY A 359 1.19 21.57 5.04
N ILE A 360 2.01 21.77 4.01
CA ILE A 360 2.82 22.99 3.84
C ILE A 360 1.90 24.19 3.63
N VAL A 361 0.87 24.05 2.79
CA VAL A 361 -0.15 25.09 2.58
C VAL A 361 -0.90 25.41 3.88
N ALA A 362 -1.19 24.41 4.71
CA ALA A 362 -1.87 24.59 5.99
C ALA A 362 -1.00 25.35 7.03
N GLU A 363 0.30 25.06 7.10
CA GLU A 363 1.24 25.78 7.96
C GLU A 363 1.44 27.25 7.53
N GLN A 364 1.49 27.50 6.21
CA GLN A 364 1.58 28.85 5.65
C GLN A 364 0.27 29.64 5.81
N SER A 365 -0.87 28.96 5.84
CA SER A 365 -2.20 29.57 5.96
C SER A 365 -2.54 29.88 7.42
N ARG A 366 -2.13 31.06 7.88
CA ARG A 366 -2.43 31.54 9.24
C ARG A 366 -3.95 31.64 9.47
N SER A 367 -4.42 31.26 10.66
CA SER A 367 -5.81 31.52 11.07
C SER A 367 -6.06 33.03 11.11
N ASN A 368 -7.14 33.47 10.44
CA ASN A 368 -7.61 34.86 10.46
C ASN A 368 -8.67 35.11 11.55
N GLN A 369 -8.93 34.11 12.41
CA GLN A 369 -9.87 34.25 13.53
C GLN A 369 -9.23 35.08 14.65
N CYS A 370 -9.83 36.23 14.97
CA CYS A 370 -9.36 37.10 16.06
C CYS A 370 -9.73 36.48 17.42
N MET A 371 -8.80 35.73 18.00
CA MET A 371 -9.00 35.00 19.26
C MET A 371 -8.68 35.89 20.47
N ILE A 372 -9.69 36.18 21.30
CA ILE A 372 -9.54 36.96 22.56
C ILE A 372 -8.58 36.26 23.54
N PHE A 373 -8.61 34.92 23.56
CA PHE A 373 -7.68 34.09 24.33
C PHE A 373 -7.03 33.06 23.42
N GLN A 374 -5.72 32.86 23.59
CA GLN A 374 -5.01 31.80 22.88
C GLN A 374 -5.43 30.41 23.41
N PRO A 375 -5.68 29.44 22.53
CA PRO A 375 -6.06 28.09 22.96
C PRO A 375 -4.90 27.38 23.65
N ALA A 376 -5.25 26.38 24.49
CA ALA A 376 -4.29 25.50 25.13
C ALA A 376 -3.41 24.80 24.07
N LYS A 377 -2.13 24.58 24.41
CA LYS A 377 -1.19 23.88 23.53
C LYS A 377 -1.67 22.46 23.26
N LEU A 378 -1.45 21.98 22.04
CA LEU A 378 -1.67 20.57 21.71
C LEU A 378 -0.63 19.70 22.44
N THR A 379 -1.09 18.57 22.97
CA THR A 379 -0.24 17.50 23.50
C THR A 379 -0.43 16.23 22.66
N VAL A 380 0.59 15.36 22.64
CA VAL A 380 0.60 14.10 21.88
C VAL A 380 -0.67 13.28 22.17
N GLN A 381 -0.98 13.01 23.45
CA GLN A 381 -2.21 12.32 23.84
C GLN A 381 -3.48 13.05 23.36
N SER A 382 -3.54 14.38 23.49
CA SER A 382 -4.75 15.13 23.08
C SER A 382 -5.01 15.09 21.58
N VAL A 383 -3.96 15.01 20.75
CA VAL A 383 -4.06 14.86 19.30
C VAL A 383 -4.41 13.41 18.96
N PHE A 384 -3.72 12.44 19.55
CA PHE A 384 -3.99 11.02 19.34
C PHE A 384 -5.44 10.63 19.69
N SER A 385 -5.94 11.01 20.87
CA SER A 385 -7.33 10.77 21.26
C SER A 385 -8.32 11.46 20.31
N LYS A 386 -8.11 12.73 19.94
CA LYS A 386 -9.01 13.44 19.01
C LYS A 386 -9.00 12.82 17.61
N LEU A 387 -7.87 12.30 17.13
CA LEU A 387 -7.79 11.58 15.86
C LEU A 387 -8.52 10.22 15.94
N LYS A 388 -8.42 9.50 17.07
CA LYS A 388 -9.19 8.26 17.31
C LYS A 388 -10.69 8.53 17.39
N ASP A 389 -11.13 9.60 18.07
CA ASP A 389 -12.52 10.07 18.05
C ASP A 389 -13.00 10.34 16.61
N ILE A 390 -12.19 11.07 15.82
CA ILE A 390 -12.50 11.45 14.44
C ILE A 390 -12.63 10.21 13.56
N ALA A 391 -11.78 9.20 13.73
CA ALA A 391 -11.89 7.93 13.02
C ALA A 391 -13.20 7.19 13.38
N GLN A 392 -13.49 7.05 14.69
CA GLN A 392 -14.65 6.33 15.20
C GLN A 392 -16.00 7.02 14.96
N MET A 393 -16.04 8.31 14.60
CA MET A 393 -17.28 9.02 14.26
C MET A 393 -17.91 8.51 12.95
N SER A 394 -19.12 7.94 13.07
CA SER A 394 -19.97 7.48 11.97
C SER A 394 -21.40 8.06 12.05
N GLY A 395 -22.22 7.81 11.02
CA GLY A 395 -23.63 8.21 10.97
C GLY A 395 -23.90 9.63 10.43
N GLN A 396 -25.18 10.04 10.48
CA GLN A 396 -25.64 11.31 9.92
C GLN A 396 -24.98 12.51 10.63
N SER A 397 -24.61 13.54 9.87
CA SER A 397 -23.86 14.72 10.34
C SER A 397 -22.48 14.46 10.97
N ALA A 398 -21.97 13.23 10.96
CA ALA A 398 -20.63 12.90 11.47
C ALA A 398 -19.53 13.71 10.77
N MET A 399 -19.63 13.92 9.46
CA MET A 399 -18.61 14.66 8.70
C MET A 399 -18.49 16.13 9.13
N SER A 400 -19.58 16.77 9.58
CA SER A 400 -19.48 18.11 10.18
C SER A 400 -18.68 18.04 11.48
N LYS A 401 -19.06 17.13 12.39
CA LYS A 401 -18.37 16.93 13.69
C LYS A 401 -16.88 16.60 13.52
N LYS A 402 -16.50 15.85 12.47
CA LYS A 402 -15.09 15.61 12.10
C LYS A 402 -14.41 16.94 11.70
N VAL A 403 -15.02 17.73 10.81
CA VAL A 403 -14.50 19.06 10.42
C VAL A 403 -14.37 20.00 11.62
N ASP A 404 -15.39 20.07 12.49
CA ASP A 404 -15.40 20.93 13.67
C ASP A 404 -14.24 20.58 14.63
N LYS A 405 -14.00 19.27 14.87
CA LYS A 405 -12.84 18.81 15.65
C LYS A 405 -11.49 19.09 14.97
N ILE A 406 -11.41 19.00 13.64
CA ILE A 406 -10.19 19.34 12.87
C ILE A 406 -9.89 20.85 12.98
N GLN A 407 -10.90 21.70 12.79
CA GLN A 407 -10.76 23.16 12.96
C GLN A 407 -10.30 23.52 14.39
N ALA A 408 -10.92 22.91 15.41
CA ALA A 408 -10.55 23.14 16.82
C ALA A 408 -9.13 22.65 17.19
N MET A 409 -8.54 21.72 16.42
CA MET A 409 -7.10 21.40 16.54
C MET A 409 -6.24 22.37 15.73
N PHE A 410 -6.60 22.64 14.47
CA PHE A 410 -5.85 23.50 13.56
C PHE A 410 -5.71 24.95 14.09
N VAL A 411 -6.76 25.51 14.69
CA VAL A 411 -6.72 26.83 15.35
C VAL A 411 -5.82 26.85 16.59
N ALA A 412 -5.51 25.68 17.17
CA ALA A 412 -4.58 25.53 18.29
C ALA A 412 -3.13 25.22 17.88
N CYS A 413 -2.88 24.93 16.60
CA CYS A 413 -1.55 24.59 16.10
C CYS A 413 -0.57 25.77 16.16
N ARG A 414 0.68 25.46 16.49
CA ARG A 414 1.83 26.39 16.54
C ARG A 414 2.96 25.86 15.65
N HIS A 415 3.56 26.74 14.86
CA HIS A 415 4.66 26.38 13.95
C HIS A 415 4.29 25.15 13.08
N SER A 416 5.17 24.15 13.00
CA SER A 416 5.00 22.96 12.17
C SER A 416 3.91 21.99 12.64
N GLU A 417 3.24 22.21 13.79
CA GLU A 417 2.09 21.40 14.22
C GLU A 417 1.00 21.32 13.14
N ALA A 418 0.74 22.41 12.43
CA ALA A 418 -0.25 22.46 11.35
C ALA A 418 0.15 21.57 10.15
N ARG A 419 1.44 21.52 9.80
CA ARG A 419 1.97 20.71 8.68
C ARG A 419 1.70 19.24 8.92
N PHE A 420 2.08 18.75 10.11
CA PHE A 420 2.00 17.33 10.43
C PHE A 420 0.58 16.89 10.82
N LEU A 421 -0.23 17.74 11.47
CA LEU A 421 -1.64 17.44 11.72
C LEU A 421 -2.40 17.19 10.42
N ILE A 422 -2.25 18.07 9.42
CA ILE A 422 -2.95 17.95 8.13
C ILE A 422 -2.39 16.80 7.29
N ARG A 423 -1.07 16.57 7.29
CA ARG A 423 -0.46 15.38 6.66
C ARG A 423 -0.94 14.07 7.29
N SER A 424 -1.09 14.03 8.61
CA SER A 424 -1.67 12.88 9.33
C SER A 424 -3.11 12.63 8.92
N LEU A 425 -3.93 13.67 8.94
CA LEU A 425 -5.34 13.62 8.53
C LEU A 425 -5.52 13.22 7.05
N ALA A 426 -4.57 13.57 6.18
CA ALA A 426 -4.52 13.16 4.77
C ALA A 426 -3.93 11.74 4.55
N GLY A 427 -3.62 10.99 5.61
CA GLY A 427 -3.04 9.64 5.54
C GLY A 427 -1.58 9.58 5.09
N LYS A 428 -0.90 10.72 4.90
CA LYS A 428 0.38 10.83 4.16
C LYS A 428 1.38 11.70 4.91
N LEU A 429 2.08 11.11 5.89
CA LEU A 429 3.01 11.84 6.76
C LEU A 429 4.30 12.33 6.05
N ARG A 430 4.71 11.66 4.96
CA ARG A 430 5.75 12.08 3.98
C ARG A 430 7.20 12.25 4.47
N ILE A 431 7.48 12.08 5.76
CA ILE A 431 8.79 12.27 6.41
C ILE A 431 9.91 11.24 6.10
N GLY A 432 9.70 10.26 5.21
CA GLY A 432 10.69 9.21 4.94
C GLY A 432 10.92 8.17 6.07
N LEU A 433 10.28 8.35 7.23
CA LEU A 433 10.22 7.36 8.30
C LEU A 433 9.36 6.15 7.90
N ALA A 434 9.79 4.96 8.29
CA ALA A 434 9.10 3.69 8.02
C ALA A 434 9.05 2.82 9.29
N GLU A 435 8.14 1.83 9.31
CA GLU A 435 7.88 0.94 10.45
C GLU A 435 9.16 0.30 11.03
N GLN A 436 10.05 -0.18 10.15
CA GLN A 436 11.35 -0.75 10.54
C GLN A 436 12.33 0.25 11.17
N SER A 437 12.23 1.54 10.84
CA SER A 437 13.03 2.60 11.46
C SER A 437 12.44 3.04 12.81
N VAL A 438 11.12 2.96 13.00
CA VAL A 438 10.47 3.17 14.31
C VAL A 438 10.83 2.04 15.28
N LEU A 439 10.80 0.79 14.83
CA LEU A 439 11.24 -0.36 15.64
C LEU A 439 12.73 -0.25 16.01
N GLN A 440 13.61 0.13 15.07
CA GLN A 440 15.02 0.35 15.40
C GLN A 440 15.22 1.53 16.37
N ALA A 441 14.47 2.62 16.25
CA ALA A 441 14.57 3.77 17.15
C ALA A 441 14.07 3.44 18.57
N LEU A 442 13.03 2.60 18.71
CA LEU A 442 12.59 2.07 19.99
C LEU A 442 13.67 1.17 20.63
N ALA A 443 14.28 0.27 19.86
CA ALA A 443 15.36 -0.58 20.36
C ALA A 443 16.61 0.25 20.77
N VAL A 444 17.02 1.24 19.98
CA VAL A 444 18.09 2.18 20.37
C VAL A 444 17.71 2.95 21.64
N ALA A 445 16.45 3.38 21.79
CA ALA A 445 15.99 4.07 22.98
C ALA A 445 16.05 3.19 24.23
N CYS A 446 15.61 1.93 24.15
CA CYS A 446 15.70 0.96 25.25
C CYS A 446 17.16 0.61 25.59
N ALA A 447 17.96 0.29 24.58
CA ALA A 447 19.36 -0.07 24.76
C ALA A 447 20.15 1.07 25.43
N THR A 448 19.82 2.33 25.13
CA THR A 448 20.43 3.52 25.73
C THR A 448 19.84 3.87 27.10
N THR A 449 18.53 3.76 27.27
CA THR A 449 17.78 4.24 28.44
C THR A 449 16.73 3.17 28.80
N PRO A 450 17.12 2.12 29.55
CA PRO A 450 16.24 0.96 29.78
C PRO A 450 14.93 1.34 30.48
N PRO A 451 13.76 0.97 29.92
CA PRO A 451 12.45 1.36 30.47
C PRO A 451 12.10 0.70 31.81
N GLU A 452 12.65 -0.48 32.12
CA GLU A 452 12.37 -1.28 33.32
C GLU A 452 13.01 -0.74 34.62
N GLN A 453 12.97 0.58 34.84
CA GLN A 453 13.61 1.26 35.96
C GLN A 453 12.63 2.16 36.75
N PRO A 454 12.71 2.20 38.10
CA PRO A 454 12.03 3.23 38.89
C PRO A 454 12.65 4.61 38.63
N TYR A 455 11.88 5.68 38.84
CA TYR A 455 12.39 7.05 38.76
C TYR A 455 12.90 7.55 40.13
N PRO A 456 14.05 8.24 40.21
CA PRO A 456 14.97 8.57 39.11
C PRO A 456 15.74 7.33 38.63
N PRO A 457 15.92 7.17 37.30
CA PRO A 457 16.60 5.99 36.75
C PRO A 457 18.06 5.95 37.18
N ALA A 458 18.56 4.75 37.47
CA ALA A 458 19.98 4.54 37.69
C ALA A 458 20.79 4.71 36.38
N VAL A 459 20.19 4.38 35.23
CA VAL A 459 20.83 4.36 33.92
C VAL A 459 20.05 5.24 32.92
N ILE A 460 20.52 6.48 32.75
CA ILE A 460 20.02 7.43 31.73
C ILE A 460 20.68 7.21 30.36
N ASN A 461 21.93 6.71 30.35
CA ASN A 461 22.68 6.41 29.15
C ASN A 461 23.62 5.21 29.38
N ALA A 462 23.17 4.01 29.03
CA ALA A 462 23.91 2.75 29.17
C ALA A 462 25.14 2.66 28.25
N ALA A 463 25.20 3.43 27.16
CA ALA A 463 26.39 3.49 26.30
C ALA A 463 27.59 4.16 27.00
N LYS A 464 27.35 4.95 28.06
CA LYS A 464 28.39 5.64 28.82
C LYS A 464 29.22 4.65 29.66
N GLY A 465 30.27 4.12 29.05
CA GLY A 465 31.18 3.13 29.66
C GLY A 465 31.31 1.83 28.86
N MET A 466 30.53 1.67 27.78
CA MET A 466 30.69 0.57 26.81
C MET A 466 31.61 1.00 25.66
N SER A 467 32.24 0.03 24.98
CA SER A 467 32.81 0.28 23.65
C SER A 467 31.71 0.46 22.61
N GLN A 468 32.02 1.11 21.48
CA GLN A 468 31.05 1.33 20.41
C GLN A 468 30.53 0.00 19.84
N ASP A 469 31.41 -1.00 19.66
CA ASP A 469 31.03 -2.31 19.14
C ASP A 469 30.15 -3.11 20.12
N ALA A 470 30.46 -3.06 21.43
CA ALA A 470 29.64 -3.73 22.44
C ALA A 470 28.25 -3.08 22.57
N PHE A 471 28.17 -1.74 22.47
CA PHE A 471 26.89 -1.04 22.47
C PHE A 471 26.10 -1.32 21.18
N LYS A 472 26.77 -1.36 20.02
CA LYS A 472 26.15 -1.75 18.74
C LYS A 472 25.58 -3.17 18.81
N ALA A 473 26.36 -4.15 19.28
CA ALA A 473 25.91 -5.53 19.44
C ALA A 473 24.67 -5.64 20.36
N LYS A 474 24.63 -4.88 21.46
CA LYS A 474 23.45 -4.76 22.32
C LYS A 474 22.24 -4.19 21.58
N VAL A 475 22.42 -3.10 20.82
CA VAL A 475 21.36 -2.49 19.99
C VAL A 475 20.83 -3.47 18.94
N ASP A 476 21.70 -4.25 18.31
CA ASP A 476 21.32 -5.21 17.27
C ASP A 476 20.59 -6.44 17.87
N GLU A 477 21.00 -6.93 19.05
CA GLU A 477 20.27 -7.93 19.84
C GLU A 477 18.85 -7.43 20.19
N GLU A 478 18.74 -6.25 20.81
CA GLU A 478 17.48 -5.65 21.22
C GLU A 478 16.55 -5.36 20.02
N ALA A 479 17.12 -4.89 18.91
CA ALA A 479 16.36 -4.63 17.68
C ALA A 479 15.89 -5.93 17.02
N LEU A 480 16.64 -7.02 17.08
CA LEU A 480 16.22 -8.32 16.58
C LEU A 480 15.03 -8.86 17.41
N ILE A 481 15.12 -8.82 18.74
CA ILE A 481 14.05 -9.24 19.66
C ILE A 481 12.76 -8.45 19.39
N LEU A 482 12.84 -7.11 19.32
CA LEU A 482 11.67 -6.25 19.12
C LEU A 482 11.06 -6.42 17.72
N LYS A 483 11.87 -6.57 16.66
CA LYS A 483 11.37 -6.84 15.30
C LYS A 483 10.71 -8.20 15.18
N ALA A 484 11.31 -9.25 15.76
CA ALA A 484 10.73 -10.60 15.76
C ALA A 484 9.39 -10.61 16.49
N THR A 485 9.34 -10.06 17.72
CA THR A 485 8.12 -9.90 18.52
C THR A 485 7.04 -9.14 17.75
N TYR A 486 7.36 -7.97 17.16
CA TYR A 486 6.39 -7.19 16.39
C TYR A 486 5.93 -7.90 15.11
N SER A 487 6.75 -8.78 14.54
CA SER A 487 6.38 -9.53 13.34
C SER A 487 5.40 -10.66 13.66
N GLU A 488 5.58 -11.36 14.79
CA GLU A 488 4.63 -12.34 15.33
C GLU A 488 3.35 -11.69 15.89
N CYS A 489 3.48 -10.55 16.57
CA CYS A 489 2.40 -9.84 17.26
C CYS A 489 2.47 -8.33 16.95
N PRO A 490 1.93 -7.86 15.81
CA PRO A 490 2.05 -6.47 15.34
C PRO A 490 1.14 -5.47 16.07
N ASN A 491 1.13 -5.53 17.41
CA ASN A 491 0.27 -4.76 18.29
C ASN A 491 1.06 -4.01 19.39
N TYR A 492 1.27 -2.70 19.19
CA TYR A 492 1.94 -1.84 20.18
C TYR A 492 1.17 -1.71 21.50
N ASN A 493 -0.17 -1.89 21.52
CA ASN A 493 -0.97 -1.91 22.75
C ASN A 493 -0.59 -3.08 23.68
N ARG A 494 -0.02 -4.18 23.15
CA ARG A 494 0.55 -5.29 23.96
C ARG A 494 2.04 -5.11 24.22
N ILE A 495 2.81 -4.75 23.19
CA ILE A 495 4.28 -4.66 23.29
C ILE A 495 4.74 -3.56 24.25
N ILE A 496 4.16 -2.37 24.21
CA ILE A 496 4.67 -1.23 24.99
C ILE A 496 4.45 -1.38 26.51
N PRO A 497 3.29 -1.87 27.01
CA PRO A 497 3.14 -2.18 28.44
C PRO A 497 4.13 -3.24 28.94
N VAL A 498 4.31 -4.35 28.21
CA VAL A 498 5.26 -5.41 28.59
C VAL A 498 6.71 -4.89 28.58
N LEU A 499 7.05 -4.03 27.62
CA LEU A 499 8.36 -3.39 27.52
C LEU A 499 8.69 -2.54 28.76
N PHE A 500 7.72 -1.79 29.31
CA PHE A 500 7.91 -1.04 30.55
C PHE A 500 7.90 -1.92 31.81
N GLU A 501 7.04 -2.94 31.86
CA GLU A 501 6.89 -3.80 33.05
C GLU A 501 8.08 -4.76 33.24
N LYS A 502 8.63 -5.31 32.15
CA LYS A 502 9.55 -6.47 32.19
C LYS A 502 10.78 -6.35 31.29
N GLY A 503 10.94 -5.21 30.61
CA GLY A 503 12.06 -4.97 29.71
C GLY A 503 11.96 -5.74 28.39
N ILE A 504 12.83 -5.36 27.44
CA ILE A 504 12.75 -5.80 26.05
C ILE A 504 13.00 -7.31 25.86
N ARG A 505 13.86 -7.92 26.69
CA ARG A 505 14.19 -9.36 26.62
C ARG A 505 13.03 -10.27 27.03
N ALA A 506 12.04 -9.78 27.77
CA ALA A 506 10.86 -10.54 28.15
C ALA A 506 9.76 -10.57 27.06
N LEU A 507 9.87 -9.74 26.01
CA LEU A 507 8.84 -9.59 24.98
C LEU A 507 8.41 -10.90 24.30
N PRO A 508 9.32 -11.80 23.85
CA PRO A 508 8.92 -13.04 23.18
C PRO A 508 8.05 -13.96 24.05
N ASN A 509 8.20 -13.89 25.38
CA ASN A 509 7.48 -14.74 26.33
C ASN A 509 6.05 -14.24 26.63
N HIS A 510 5.68 -13.06 26.12
CA HIS A 510 4.40 -12.39 26.42
C HIS A 510 3.69 -11.80 25.19
N CYS A 511 4.39 -11.65 24.07
CA CYS A 511 3.89 -11.15 22.79
C CYS A 511 4.28 -12.12 21.65
N HIS A 512 3.99 -13.40 21.83
CA HIS A 512 4.15 -14.46 20.82
C HIS A 512 2.94 -14.53 19.86
N LEU A 513 3.11 -15.29 18.78
CA LEU A 513 2.02 -15.68 17.87
C LEU A 513 0.82 -16.25 18.65
N THR A 514 -0.38 -15.75 18.37
CA THR A 514 -1.64 -16.12 19.05
C THR A 514 -2.78 -16.09 18.03
N PRO A 515 -3.67 -17.09 17.96
CA PRO A 515 -4.89 -17.00 17.16
C PRO A 515 -5.71 -15.74 17.47
N GLY A 516 -6.36 -15.17 16.46
CA GLY A 516 -7.08 -13.90 16.58
C GLY A 516 -6.20 -12.64 16.56
N ILE A 517 -4.88 -12.77 16.46
CA ILE A 517 -3.95 -11.66 16.19
C ILE A 517 -3.12 -12.01 14.94
N PRO A 518 -3.30 -11.31 13.80
CA PRO A 518 -2.59 -11.62 12.57
C PRO A 518 -1.10 -11.32 12.66
N LEU A 519 -0.28 -12.19 12.09
CA LEU A 519 1.17 -12.00 11.94
C LEU A 519 1.51 -11.38 10.57
N LYS A 520 2.70 -10.78 10.47
CA LYS A 520 3.23 -10.24 9.21
C LYS A 520 3.56 -11.39 8.23
N PRO A 521 2.94 -11.45 7.03
CA PRO A 521 3.18 -12.57 6.11
C PRO A 521 4.63 -12.59 5.58
N MET A 522 5.15 -13.80 5.31
CA MET A 522 6.38 -14.00 4.55
C MET A 522 6.19 -13.55 3.09
N LEU A 523 7.20 -12.90 2.51
CA LEU A 523 7.13 -12.26 1.18
C LEU A 523 8.13 -12.89 0.20
N ALA A 524 7.72 -13.09 -1.06
CA ALA A 524 8.59 -13.65 -2.08
C ALA A 524 9.38 -12.59 -2.89
N HIS A 525 10.64 -12.90 -3.18
CA HIS A 525 11.52 -12.15 -4.07
C HIS A 525 11.10 -12.35 -5.55
N PRO A 526 11.10 -11.30 -6.41
CA PRO A 526 10.92 -11.48 -7.86
C PRO A 526 12.13 -12.18 -8.47
N THR A 527 11.90 -13.02 -9.49
CA THR A 527 12.94 -13.79 -10.19
C THR A 527 12.71 -13.71 -11.69
N LYS A 528 13.78 -13.48 -12.46
CA LYS A 528 13.71 -13.17 -13.90
C LYS A 528 13.58 -14.39 -14.83
N GLY A 529 13.86 -15.60 -14.34
CA GLY A 529 13.78 -16.82 -15.15
C GLY A 529 14.10 -18.08 -14.35
N VAL A 530 13.77 -19.25 -14.91
CA VAL A 530 14.00 -20.56 -14.28
C VAL A 530 15.47 -20.76 -13.91
N GLN A 531 16.41 -20.26 -14.74
CA GLN A 531 17.85 -20.34 -14.46
C GLN A 531 18.26 -19.59 -13.17
N GLU A 532 17.61 -18.46 -12.84
CA GLU A 532 17.89 -17.74 -11.58
C GLU A 532 17.28 -18.46 -10.37
N VAL A 533 16.19 -19.23 -10.55
CA VAL A 533 15.67 -20.14 -9.52
C VAL A 533 16.69 -21.23 -9.21
N LEU A 534 17.14 -21.96 -10.24
CA LEU A 534 18.05 -23.10 -10.08
C LEU A 534 19.42 -22.69 -9.53
N HIS A 535 20.01 -21.60 -10.01
CA HIS A 535 21.28 -21.08 -9.44
C HIS A 535 21.12 -20.55 -8.01
N ARG A 536 19.92 -20.12 -7.57
CA ARG A 536 19.67 -19.77 -6.16
C ARG A 536 19.45 -21.02 -5.28
N PHE A 537 18.86 -22.08 -5.83
CA PHE A 537 18.54 -23.31 -5.12
C PHE A 537 19.39 -24.52 -5.55
N GLU A 538 20.62 -24.26 -6.01
CA GLU A 538 21.62 -25.29 -6.28
C GLU A 538 21.90 -26.09 -4.99
N ASP A 539 21.97 -27.42 -5.11
CA ASP A 539 21.99 -28.41 -4.02
C ASP A 539 20.84 -28.36 -2.98
N LEU A 540 19.89 -27.42 -3.09
CA LEU A 540 18.77 -27.26 -2.15
C LEU A 540 17.48 -27.92 -2.66
N LYS A 541 16.82 -28.73 -1.82
CA LYS A 541 15.46 -29.22 -2.12
C LYS A 541 14.44 -28.07 -2.06
N PHE A 542 13.70 -27.88 -3.14
CA PHE A 542 12.63 -26.90 -3.23
C PHE A 542 11.32 -27.53 -3.75
N THR A 543 10.23 -26.79 -3.56
CA THR A 543 8.92 -27.07 -4.14
C THR A 543 8.48 -25.90 -5.00
N CYS A 544 7.87 -26.19 -6.14
CA CYS A 544 7.15 -25.24 -6.97
C CYS A 544 5.66 -25.39 -6.69
N GLU A 545 5.00 -24.30 -6.33
CA GLU A 545 3.54 -24.20 -6.16
C GLU A 545 2.95 -23.24 -7.18
N TRP A 546 1.70 -23.50 -7.62
CA TRP A 546 0.95 -22.56 -8.45
C TRP A 546 0.80 -21.21 -7.75
N LYS A 547 1.13 -20.11 -8.45
CA LYS A 547 0.90 -18.77 -7.95
C LYS A 547 -0.49 -18.26 -8.35
N TYR A 548 -1.49 -18.63 -7.57
CA TYR A 548 -2.86 -18.14 -7.67
C TYR A 548 -2.97 -16.60 -7.75
N ASP A 549 -3.98 -16.13 -8.49
CA ASP A 549 -4.35 -14.71 -8.66
C ASP A 549 -5.63 -14.39 -7.85
N GLY A 550 -5.47 -14.24 -6.54
CA GLY A 550 -6.57 -14.05 -5.59
C GLY A 550 -6.29 -12.97 -4.54
N GLU A 551 -6.86 -13.15 -3.35
CA GLU A 551 -6.52 -12.39 -2.16
C GLU A 551 -5.98 -13.29 -1.06
N ARG A 552 -4.72 -13.09 -0.68
CA ARG A 552 -4.10 -13.78 0.46
C ARG A 552 -4.91 -13.60 1.74
N ALA A 553 -5.40 -14.71 2.24
CA ALA A 553 -6.25 -14.86 3.41
C ALA A 553 -5.49 -15.65 4.48
N GLN A 554 -5.11 -14.97 5.56
CA GLN A 554 -4.55 -15.60 6.75
C GLN A 554 -5.71 -15.99 7.67
N ILE A 555 -6.01 -17.28 7.75
CA ILE A 555 -7.19 -17.82 8.47
C ILE A 555 -6.77 -18.28 9.86
N HIS A 556 -7.42 -17.78 10.89
CA HIS A 556 -7.19 -18.12 12.29
C HIS A 556 -8.42 -18.84 12.84
N LEU A 557 -8.19 -19.90 13.62
CA LEU A 557 -9.18 -20.52 14.50
C LEU A 557 -8.66 -20.40 15.93
N ALA A 558 -9.41 -19.71 16.78
CA ALA A 558 -9.15 -19.63 18.21
C ALA A 558 -9.82 -20.78 18.98
N GLU A 559 -9.35 -21.03 20.21
CA GLU A 559 -9.78 -22.16 21.07
C GLU A 559 -11.24 -22.05 21.54
N ASP A 560 -11.87 -20.88 21.39
CA ASP A 560 -13.30 -20.65 21.60
C ASP A 560 -14.16 -20.97 20.36
N GLY A 561 -13.53 -21.43 19.27
CA GLY A 561 -14.17 -21.70 17.98
C GLY A 561 -14.28 -20.47 17.07
N ALA A 562 -13.80 -19.29 17.48
CA ALA A 562 -13.89 -18.10 16.64
C ALA A 562 -12.94 -18.20 15.43
N VAL A 563 -13.53 -18.16 14.23
CA VAL A 563 -12.78 -18.05 12.96
C VAL A 563 -12.63 -16.58 12.58
N THR A 564 -11.40 -16.13 12.35
CA THR A 564 -11.12 -14.79 11.82
C THR A 564 -10.18 -14.84 10.62
N ILE A 565 -10.39 -13.94 9.66
CA ILE A 565 -9.67 -13.92 8.38
C ILE A 565 -9.03 -12.55 8.20
N TYR A 566 -7.73 -12.52 7.93
CA TYR A 566 -6.96 -11.28 7.76
C TYR A 566 -6.29 -11.20 6.40
N SER A 567 -6.23 -9.98 5.85
CA SER A 567 -5.54 -9.70 4.59
C SER A 567 -4.02 -9.70 4.76
N ARG A 568 -3.30 -9.70 3.63
CA ARG A 568 -1.86 -9.46 3.54
C ARG A 568 -1.35 -8.25 4.35
N ASN A 569 -2.19 -7.23 4.56
CA ASN A 569 -1.87 -6.00 5.29
C ASN A 569 -2.30 -6.03 6.76
N GLN A 570 -2.72 -7.19 7.29
CA GLN A 570 -3.33 -7.36 8.61
C GLN A 570 -4.68 -6.62 8.75
N GLU A 571 -5.37 -6.33 7.65
CA GLU A 571 -6.75 -5.80 7.68
C GLU A 571 -7.72 -6.95 8.00
N ASN A 572 -8.77 -6.70 8.77
CA ASN A 572 -9.74 -7.74 9.13
C ASN A 572 -10.78 -7.92 8.01
N ASN A 573 -10.71 -9.08 7.34
CA ASN A 573 -11.56 -9.51 6.23
C ASN A 573 -12.67 -10.48 6.68
N THR A 574 -12.86 -10.73 7.98
CA THR A 574 -13.81 -11.74 8.50
C THR A 574 -15.24 -11.52 7.96
N SER A 575 -15.78 -10.29 7.99
CA SER A 575 -17.13 -10.01 7.45
C SER A 575 -17.23 -9.95 5.91
N LYS A 576 -16.12 -10.17 5.17
CA LYS A 576 -16.11 -10.33 3.71
C LYS A 576 -16.33 -11.79 3.27
N TYR A 577 -16.06 -12.75 4.16
CA TYR A 577 -16.01 -14.18 3.83
C TYR A 577 -16.83 -15.06 4.80
N PRO A 578 -18.15 -14.82 4.94
CA PRO A 578 -19.01 -15.65 5.78
C PRO A 578 -19.15 -17.09 5.26
N ASP A 579 -19.01 -17.30 3.95
CA ASP A 579 -18.95 -18.60 3.28
C ASP A 579 -17.71 -19.41 3.68
N ILE A 580 -16.52 -18.79 3.66
CA ILE A 580 -15.29 -19.44 4.13
C ILE A 580 -15.47 -19.83 5.61
N ILE A 581 -15.99 -18.93 6.44
CA ILE A 581 -16.21 -19.17 7.88
C ILE A 581 -17.23 -20.30 8.10
N GLY A 582 -18.38 -20.23 7.43
CA GLY A 582 -19.47 -21.21 7.52
C GLY A 582 -19.03 -22.59 7.08
N HIS A 583 -18.15 -22.70 6.09
CA HIS A 583 -17.68 -23.98 5.55
C HIS A 583 -16.32 -24.45 6.09
N PHE A 584 -15.56 -23.62 6.83
CA PHE A 584 -14.20 -23.97 7.30
C PHE A 584 -14.17 -25.27 8.11
N HIS A 585 -15.21 -25.52 8.92
CA HIS A 585 -15.35 -26.73 9.73
C HIS A 585 -15.34 -28.04 8.91
N LYS A 586 -15.68 -28.00 7.61
CA LYS A 586 -15.64 -29.16 6.70
C LYS A 586 -14.20 -29.59 6.37
N ALA A 587 -13.27 -28.65 6.38
CA ALA A 587 -11.86 -28.85 6.05
C ALA A 587 -10.98 -29.17 7.28
N LEU A 588 -11.55 -29.12 8.49
CA LEU A 588 -10.83 -29.41 9.74
C LEU A 588 -10.77 -30.92 10.02
N GLY A 589 -9.58 -31.40 10.38
CA GLY A 589 -9.42 -32.68 11.07
C GLY A 589 -10.01 -32.65 12.48
N LYS A 590 -10.41 -33.83 12.97
CA LYS A 590 -11.15 -34.00 14.23
C LYS A 590 -10.44 -33.47 15.48
N ASP A 591 -9.11 -33.45 15.45
CA ASP A 591 -8.27 -33.06 16.58
C ASP A 591 -7.86 -31.58 16.55
N VAL A 592 -8.35 -30.77 15.60
CA VAL A 592 -8.00 -29.34 15.51
C VAL A 592 -8.84 -28.52 16.50
N THR A 593 -8.19 -27.91 17.48
CA THR A 593 -8.82 -26.98 18.45
C THR A 593 -8.45 -25.52 18.20
N SER A 594 -7.25 -25.26 17.65
CA SER A 594 -6.83 -23.92 17.23
C SER A 594 -5.79 -23.99 16.11
N CYS A 595 -5.82 -23.08 15.14
CA CYS A 595 -4.87 -23.06 14.04
C CYS A 595 -4.65 -21.67 13.45
N ILE A 596 -3.54 -21.50 12.72
CA ILE A 596 -3.31 -20.35 11.82
C ILE A 596 -2.79 -20.89 10.49
N LEU A 597 -3.54 -20.64 9.42
CA LEU A 597 -3.23 -21.02 8.04
C LEU A 597 -2.83 -19.79 7.22
N ASP A 598 -2.02 -20.03 6.20
CA ASP A 598 -1.70 -19.07 5.13
C ASP A 598 -2.28 -19.61 3.81
N CYS A 599 -3.18 -18.85 3.20
CA CYS A 599 -3.98 -19.30 2.06
C CYS A 599 -4.15 -18.17 1.03
N GLU A 600 -4.50 -18.51 -0.20
CA GLU A 600 -5.04 -17.56 -1.19
C GLU A 600 -6.51 -17.85 -1.43
N ALA A 601 -7.37 -16.84 -1.25
CA ALA A 601 -8.80 -16.91 -1.56
C ALA A 601 -9.02 -16.49 -3.02
N VAL A 602 -9.51 -17.40 -3.87
CA VAL A 602 -9.57 -17.26 -5.33
C VAL A 602 -11.02 -17.39 -5.80
N ALA A 603 -11.46 -16.60 -6.78
CA ALA A 603 -12.79 -16.76 -7.33
C ALA A 603 -12.91 -18.09 -8.09
N TRP A 604 -14.03 -18.80 -7.91
CA TRP A 604 -14.20 -20.16 -8.40
C TRP A 604 -15.54 -20.34 -9.12
N ASP A 605 -15.51 -21.02 -10.27
CA ASP A 605 -16.71 -21.47 -10.97
C ASP A 605 -17.11 -22.86 -10.44
N LYS A 606 -18.24 -22.95 -9.74
CA LYS A 606 -18.74 -24.22 -9.17
C LYS A 606 -19.37 -25.16 -10.21
N GLU A 607 -19.73 -24.68 -11.39
CA GLU A 607 -20.30 -25.50 -12.48
C GLU A 607 -19.18 -26.10 -13.33
N LYS A 608 -18.19 -25.28 -13.70
CA LYS A 608 -17.06 -25.66 -14.57
C LYS A 608 -15.79 -26.06 -13.81
N GLN A 609 -15.82 -26.01 -12.46
CA GLN A 609 -14.73 -26.39 -11.55
C GLN A 609 -13.36 -25.79 -11.92
N HIS A 610 -13.31 -24.49 -12.19
CA HIS A 610 -12.09 -23.78 -12.58
C HIS A 610 -11.93 -22.41 -11.91
N ILE A 611 -10.70 -21.88 -11.99
CA ILE A 611 -10.28 -20.58 -11.44
C ILE A 611 -10.81 -19.44 -12.30
N LEU A 612 -11.51 -18.49 -11.68
CA LEU A 612 -11.95 -17.23 -12.30
C LEU A 612 -10.96 -16.09 -12.00
N PRO A 613 -10.73 -15.14 -12.93
CA PRO A 613 -9.76 -14.06 -12.74
C PRO A 613 -10.01 -13.16 -11.52
N PHE A 614 -8.94 -12.55 -11.00
CA PHE A 614 -8.99 -11.58 -9.91
C PHE A 614 -10.00 -10.44 -10.12
N GLN A 615 -10.25 -10.02 -11.37
CA GLN A 615 -11.29 -9.01 -11.64
C GLN A 615 -12.66 -9.45 -11.11
N VAL A 616 -13.03 -10.73 -11.26
CA VAL A 616 -14.30 -11.28 -10.76
C VAL A 616 -14.32 -11.24 -9.22
N LEU A 617 -13.25 -11.72 -8.57
CA LEU A 617 -13.09 -11.65 -7.12
C LEU A 617 -13.24 -10.22 -6.58
N SER A 618 -12.69 -9.24 -7.30
CA SER A 618 -12.71 -7.82 -6.90
C SER A 618 -14.10 -7.18 -6.90
N THR A 619 -15.09 -7.80 -7.56
CA THR A 619 -16.50 -7.34 -7.53
C THR A 619 -17.23 -7.71 -6.22
N ARG A 620 -16.66 -8.62 -5.43
CA ARG A 620 -17.25 -9.10 -4.18
C ARG A 620 -17.34 -7.99 -3.13
N LYS A 621 -18.47 -7.96 -2.40
CA LYS A 621 -18.76 -6.98 -1.34
C LYS A 621 -17.61 -6.93 -0.33
N ARG A 622 -17.03 -5.75 -0.09
CA ARG A 622 -15.76 -5.61 0.66
C ARG A 622 -15.89 -5.79 2.18
N LYS A 623 -17.07 -5.56 2.73
CA LYS A 623 -17.41 -5.74 4.16
C LYS A 623 -18.87 -6.16 4.27
N ASP A 624 -19.17 -6.86 5.35
CA ASP A 624 -20.52 -7.18 5.82
C ASP A 624 -21.36 -7.88 4.73
N ALA A 625 -20.75 -8.89 4.12
CA ALA A 625 -21.39 -9.83 3.23
C ALA A 625 -22.36 -10.73 4.03
N ASN A 626 -23.54 -10.93 3.47
CA ASN A 626 -24.46 -11.98 3.87
C ASN A 626 -24.23 -13.17 2.93
N GLU A 627 -24.18 -14.39 3.46
CA GLU A 627 -23.87 -15.59 2.67
C GLU A 627 -24.87 -15.80 1.52
N ALA A 628 -26.16 -15.56 1.77
CA ALA A 628 -27.22 -15.61 0.76
C ALA A 628 -27.12 -14.52 -0.34
N GLU A 629 -26.25 -13.53 -0.20
CA GLU A 629 -25.99 -12.48 -1.21
C GLU A 629 -24.75 -12.79 -2.09
N ILE A 630 -24.01 -13.89 -1.83
CA ILE A 630 -22.73 -14.18 -2.48
C ILE A 630 -22.93 -14.75 -3.89
N LYS A 631 -22.81 -13.86 -4.89
CA LYS A 631 -22.75 -14.25 -6.32
C LYS A 631 -21.39 -14.84 -6.71
N VAL A 632 -20.29 -14.27 -6.21
CA VAL A 632 -18.92 -14.72 -6.53
C VAL A 632 -18.46 -15.73 -5.48
N GLN A 633 -18.60 -17.01 -5.83
CA GLN A 633 -18.09 -18.14 -5.07
C GLN A 633 -16.55 -18.12 -5.03
N VAL A 634 -15.98 -18.69 -3.97
CA VAL A 634 -14.54 -18.65 -3.69
C VAL A 634 -14.05 -20.01 -3.24
N CYS A 635 -12.90 -20.42 -3.76
CA CYS A 635 -12.13 -21.58 -3.29
C CYS A 635 -10.87 -21.08 -2.57
N VAL A 636 -10.50 -21.74 -1.47
CA VAL A 636 -9.35 -21.40 -0.63
C VAL A 636 -8.23 -22.38 -0.88
N PHE A 637 -7.10 -21.88 -1.40
CA PHE A 637 -5.89 -22.66 -1.64
C PHE A 637 -4.92 -22.51 -0.47
N MET A 638 -4.83 -23.55 0.35
CA MET A 638 -4.01 -23.62 1.56
C MET A 638 -2.56 -23.95 1.21
N PHE A 639 -1.60 -23.10 1.63
CA PHE A 639 -0.19 -23.25 1.25
C PHE A 639 0.82 -23.19 2.40
N ASP A 640 0.40 -22.87 3.63
CA ASP A 640 1.26 -22.99 4.83
C ASP A 640 0.44 -23.15 6.12
N LEU A 641 1.06 -23.75 7.14
CA LEU A 641 0.52 -23.95 8.49
C LEU A 641 1.48 -23.33 9.52
N LEU A 642 1.01 -22.28 10.19
CA LEU A 642 1.85 -21.39 11.00
C LEU A 642 1.70 -21.65 12.51
N TYR A 643 0.55 -22.21 12.91
CA TYR A 643 0.19 -22.55 14.29
C TYR A 643 -0.84 -23.68 14.29
N LEU A 644 -0.74 -24.61 15.23
CA LEU A 644 -1.70 -25.69 15.45
C LEU A 644 -1.70 -26.08 16.95
N ASN A 645 -2.89 -26.17 17.55
CA ASN A 645 -3.17 -26.71 18.88
C ASN A 645 -2.15 -26.27 19.95
N GLY A 646 -2.09 -24.97 20.23
CA GLY A 646 -1.17 -24.39 21.20
C GLY A 646 0.26 -24.13 20.70
N LYS A 647 0.74 -24.83 19.66
CA LYS A 647 2.13 -24.74 19.17
C LYS A 647 2.26 -23.86 17.92
N ALA A 648 3.21 -22.92 17.95
CA ALA A 648 3.67 -22.18 16.78
C ALA A 648 4.68 -22.99 15.94
N PHE A 649 4.50 -23.01 14.62
CA PHE A 649 5.33 -23.77 13.66
C PHE A 649 6.21 -22.89 12.76
N VAL A 650 6.14 -21.55 12.87
CA VAL A 650 6.93 -20.60 12.06
C VAL A 650 8.46 -20.82 12.09
N ARG A 651 9.00 -21.49 13.12
CA ARG A 651 10.43 -21.83 13.28
C ARG A 651 10.80 -23.22 12.72
N GLU A 652 9.83 -24.02 12.30
CA GLU A 652 10.03 -25.36 11.72
C GLU A 652 10.14 -25.24 10.18
N PRO A 653 10.88 -26.14 9.49
CA PRO A 653 11.05 -26.08 8.03
C PRO A 653 9.76 -26.42 7.28
N LEU A 654 9.60 -25.88 6.06
CA LEU A 654 8.37 -25.97 5.25
C LEU A 654 7.89 -27.41 5.06
N PHE A 655 8.80 -28.37 4.84
CA PHE A 655 8.46 -29.79 4.75
C PHE A 655 7.58 -30.25 5.92
N LYS A 656 7.94 -29.94 7.17
CA LYS A 656 7.13 -30.30 8.34
C LYS A 656 5.79 -29.57 8.37
N ARG A 657 5.78 -28.26 8.05
CA ARG A 657 4.55 -27.44 8.07
C ARG A 657 3.54 -27.92 7.03
N ARG A 658 4.01 -28.22 5.81
CA ARG A 658 3.22 -28.71 4.68
C ARG A 658 2.72 -30.14 4.89
N ASN A 659 3.52 -31.01 5.52
CA ASN A 659 3.07 -32.37 5.85
C ASN A 659 1.98 -32.32 6.93
N LEU A 660 2.20 -31.59 8.03
CA LEU A 660 1.16 -31.40 9.06
C LEU A 660 -0.11 -30.77 8.50
N LEU A 661 0.01 -29.81 7.56
CA LEU A 661 -1.14 -29.25 6.83
C LEU A 661 -1.93 -30.33 6.07
N ARG A 662 -1.25 -31.22 5.35
CA ARG A 662 -1.86 -32.31 4.56
C ARG A 662 -2.38 -33.48 5.41
N GLU A 663 -1.80 -33.72 6.58
CA GLU A 663 -2.22 -34.74 7.55
C GLU A 663 -3.42 -34.28 8.39
N THR A 664 -3.49 -32.98 8.70
CA THR A 664 -4.45 -32.42 9.68
C THR A 664 -5.71 -31.81 9.05
N PHE A 665 -5.65 -31.41 7.78
CA PHE A 665 -6.76 -30.76 7.08
C PHE A 665 -7.24 -31.61 5.88
N HIS A 666 -8.42 -31.30 5.36
CA HIS A 666 -9.09 -32.08 4.32
C HIS A 666 -9.48 -31.17 3.15
N GLU A 667 -9.36 -31.67 1.92
CA GLU A 667 -9.88 -30.95 0.75
C GLU A 667 -11.41 -31.09 0.67
N VAL A 668 -12.06 -30.00 0.25
CA VAL A 668 -13.51 -29.89 0.03
C VAL A 668 -13.70 -29.30 -1.36
N GLU A 669 -14.27 -30.08 -2.28
CA GLU A 669 -14.31 -29.73 -3.70
C GLU A 669 -14.99 -28.37 -3.97
N GLY A 670 -14.27 -27.49 -4.67
CA GLY A 670 -14.69 -26.13 -4.98
C GLY A 670 -14.75 -25.15 -3.81
N GLU A 671 -14.27 -25.54 -2.61
CA GLU A 671 -14.29 -24.70 -1.41
C GLU A 671 -12.93 -24.60 -0.72
N PHE A 672 -12.23 -25.73 -0.52
CA PHE A 672 -10.91 -25.80 0.12
C PHE A 672 -10.02 -26.82 -0.60
N ARG A 673 -8.82 -26.42 -1.05
CA ARG A 673 -7.79 -27.31 -1.60
C ARG A 673 -6.41 -26.95 -1.05
N PHE A 674 -5.46 -27.85 -1.13
CA PHE A 674 -4.05 -27.50 -0.97
C PHE A 674 -3.54 -26.81 -2.24
N ALA A 675 -2.46 -26.04 -2.13
CA ALA A 675 -1.78 -25.52 -3.31
C ALA A 675 -1.22 -26.67 -4.18
N THR A 676 -1.55 -26.64 -5.47
CA THR A 676 -0.99 -27.52 -6.50
C THR A 676 0.52 -27.37 -6.49
N SER A 677 1.25 -28.46 -6.26
CA SER A 677 2.69 -28.43 -5.99
C SER A 677 3.45 -29.58 -6.66
N ILE A 678 4.62 -29.29 -7.21
CA ILE A 678 5.63 -30.29 -7.61
C ILE A 678 6.91 -30.09 -6.79
N ASP A 679 7.51 -31.19 -6.32
CA ASP A 679 8.83 -31.19 -5.69
C ASP A 679 9.83 -31.69 -6.74
N THR A 680 10.75 -30.82 -7.18
CA THR A 680 11.59 -31.05 -8.36
C THR A 680 12.97 -30.41 -8.18
N SER A 681 13.92 -30.77 -9.04
CA SER A 681 15.25 -30.17 -9.15
C SER A 681 15.68 -29.91 -10.61
N THR A 682 14.80 -30.10 -11.60
CA THR A 682 15.15 -29.98 -13.03
C THR A 682 14.62 -28.69 -13.66
N MET A 683 15.25 -28.22 -14.74
CA MET A 683 14.78 -27.02 -15.45
C MET A 683 13.50 -27.25 -16.25
N GLU A 684 13.35 -28.45 -16.81
CA GLU A 684 12.27 -28.82 -17.72
C GLU A 684 10.94 -28.92 -16.96
N GLU A 685 10.91 -29.66 -15.85
CA GLU A 685 9.71 -29.77 -14.98
C GLU A 685 9.25 -28.41 -14.43
N VAL A 686 10.17 -27.50 -14.09
CA VAL A 686 9.81 -26.16 -13.61
C VAL A 686 9.26 -25.27 -14.74
N GLN A 687 9.71 -25.45 -15.98
CA GLN A 687 9.17 -24.75 -17.15
C GLN A 687 7.79 -25.30 -17.53
N ASP A 688 7.63 -26.62 -17.61
CA ASP A 688 6.35 -27.25 -17.94
C ASP A 688 5.27 -26.91 -16.91
N PHE A 689 5.60 -26.97 -15.61
CA PHE A 689 4.70 -26.61 -14.52
C PHE A 689 4.39 -25.11 -14.46
N LEU A 690 5.31 -24.24 -14.93
CA LEU A 690 5.04 -22.80 -15.10
C LEU A 690 4.02 -22.56 -16.21
N GLU A 691 4.10 -23.30 -17.32
CA GLU A 691 3.11 -23.19 -18.38
C GLU A 691 1.76 -23.81 -17.98
N GLU A 692 1.77 -24.93 -17.25
CA GLU A 692 0.57 -25.53 -16.68
C GLU A 692 -0.17 -24.54 -15.77
N SER A 693 0.55 -23.85 -14.87
CA SER A 693 -0.08 -22.88 -13.96
C SER A 693 -0.69 -21.69 -14.70
N VAL A 694 -0.05 -21.20 -15.78
CA VAL A 694 -0.61 -20.13 -16.64
C VAL A 694 -1.83 -20.61 -17.42
N LYS A 695 -1.82 -21.85 -17.94
CA LYS A 695 -3.00 -22.49 -18.57
C LYS A 695 -4.15 -22.64 -17.55
N GLY A 696 -3.81 -22.91 -16.28
CA GLY A 696 -4.70 -22.92 -15.11
C GLY A 696 -5.07 -21.54 -14.52
N ASN A 697 -5.02 -20.46 -15.32
CA ASN A 697 -5.37 -19.09 -14.93
C ASN A 697 -4.56 -18.45 -13.78
N CYS A 698 -3.41 -19.01 -13.38
CA CYS A 698 -2.54 -18.46 -12.34
C CYS A 698 -1.47 -17.48 -12.88
N GLU A 699 -0.87 -16.66 -12.00
CA GLU A 699 0.15 -15.66 -12.39
C GLU A 699 1.53 -16.27 -12.76
N GLY A 700 1.74 -17.57 -12.52
CA GLY A 700 3.04 -18.25 -12.62
C GLY A 700 3.27 -19.19 -11.43
N LEU A 701 4.49 -19.20 -10.88
CA LEU A 701 4.90 -20.09 -9.78
C LEU A 701 5.44 -19.35 -8.55
N MET A 702 5.24 -19.96 -7.38
CA MET A 702 5.95 -19.70 -6.14
C MET A 702 6.96 -20.83 -5.94
N VAL A 703 8.24 -20.51 -5.75
CA VAL A 703 9.28 -21.53 -5.48
C VAL A 703 9.81 -21.36 -4.07
N LYS A 704 9.80 -22.43 -3.27
CA LYS A 704 10.09 -22.38 -1.82
C LYS A 704 11.09 -23.47 -1.44
N THR A 705 12.09 -23.17 -0.60
CA THR A 705 12.93 -24.22 0.00
C THR A 705 12.12 -25.11 0.95
N LEU A 706 12.44 -26.42 1.01
CA LEU A 706 11.68 -27.42 1.78
C LEU A 706 12.29 -27.76 3.14
N GLU A 707 13.60 -27.99 3.19
CA GLU A 707 14.32 -28.50 4.36
C GLU A 707 15.27 -27.46 4.95
N GLU A 708 16.28 -27.04 4.17
CA GLU A 708 17.27 -26.03 4.56
C GLU A 708 16.79 -24.61 4.25
N ASP A 709 17.11 -23.65 5.13
CA ASP A 709 16.60 -22.26 5.13
C ASP A 709 15.07 -22.12 4.98
N ALA A 710 14.32 -23.19 5.24
CA ALA A 710 12.90 -23.33 4.90
C ALA A 710 11.93 -22.84 6.00
N THR A 711 12.41 -22.08 7.00
CA THR A 711 11.55 -21.52 8.07
C THR A 711 10.59 -20.45 7.53
N TYR A 712 9.53 -20.13 8.27
CA TYR A 712 8.62 -19.07 7.86
C TYR A 712 9.17 -17.72 8.30
N GLU A 713 9.85 -17.02 7.39
CA GLU A 713 10.53 -15.76 7.68
C GLU A 713 9.56 -14.57 7.69
N ILE A 714 8.87 -14.46 8.82
CA ILE A 714 7.88 -13.43 9.15
C ILE A 714 8.37 -12.03 8.76
N ALA A 715 7.54 -11.29 8.01
CA ALA A 715 7.81 -9.95 7.46
C ALA A 715 9.00 -9.80 6.48
N LYS A 716 9.87 -10.81 6.29
CA LYS A 716 11.00 -10.70 5.37
C LYS A 716 10.58 -10.90 3.91
N ARG A 717 11.39 -10.35 3.00
CA ARG A 717 11.46 -10.73 1.59
C ARG A 717 12.82 -11.39 1.31
N SER A 718 13.01 -12.60 1.82
CA SER A 718 14.25 -13.35 1.59
C SER A 718 14.27 -14.02 0.21
N ARG A 719 15.43 -14.55 -0.18
CA ARG A 719 15.59 -15.38 -1.39
C ARG A 719 15.20 -16.86 -1.15
N ASN A 720 14.38 -17.14 -0.13
CA ASN A 720 13.96 -18.50 0.24
C ASN A 720 12.54 -18.82 -0.27
N TRP A 721 11.72 -17.79 -0.47
CA TRP A 721 10.55 -17.83 -1.35
C TRP A 721 10.81 -16.93 -2.56
N LEU A 722 10.80 -17.51 -3.76
CA LEU A 722 10.86 -16.82 -5.04
C LEU A 722 9.46 -16.79 -5.68
N LYS A 723 9.23 -15.82 -6.56
CA LYS A 723 8.06 -15.80 -7.45
C LYS A 723 8.54 -15.64 -8.90
N LEU A 724 8.21 -16.65 -9.70
CA LEU A 724 8.51 -16.70 -11.12
C LEU A 724 7.21 -16.41 -11.88
N LYS A 725 7.23 -15.40 -12.74
CA LYS A 725 6.05 -14.98 -13.52
C LYS A 725 6.38 -14.90 -15.00
N LYS A 726 5.36 -15.13 -15.84
CA LYS A 726 5.46 -14.95 -17.29
C LYS A 726 5.86 -13.52 -17.69
N ASP A 727 5.42 -12.48 -16.95
CA ASP A 727 5.81 -11.08 -17.23
C ASP A 727 7.26 -10.73 -16.84
N TYR A 728 7.95 -11.58 -16.07
CA TYR A 728 9.34 -11.33 -15.65
C TYR A 728 10.38 -11.98 -16.58
N LEU A 729 9.96 -12.93 -17.42
CA LEU A 729 10.79 -13.53 -18.45
C LEU A 729 11.19 -12.47 -19.50
N GLU A 730 12.48 -12.43 -19.87
CA GLU A 730 12.99 -11.51 -20.89
C GLU A 730 12.60 -12.03 -22.29
N GLY A 731 12.11 -11.12 -23.14
CA GLY A 731 11.53 -11.48 -24.46
C GLY A 731 10.11 -12.06 -24.44
N VAL A 732 9.47 -12.22 -23.28
CA VAL A 732 8.13 -12.84 -23.15
C VAL A 732 7.17 -11.94 -22.37
N GLY A 733 5.90 -11.89 -22.77
CA GLY A 733 4.85 -11.08 -22.17
C GLY A 733 4.72 -9.70 -22.81
N ASP A 734 3.48 -9.20 -22.87
CA ASP A 734 3.09 -8.19 -23.85
C ASP A 734 3.70 -6.80 -23.58
N THR A 735 4.30 -6.22 -24.63
CA THR A 735 4.71 -4.83 -24.69
C THR A 735 3.84 -4.06 -25.68
N LEU A 736 3.54 -2.81 -25.36
CA LEU A 736 2.74 -1.91 -26.17
C LEU A 736 3.47 -0.59 -26.37
N ASP A 737 3.47 -0.10 -27.60
CA ASP A 737 4.02 1.20 -27.98
C ASP A 737 2.88 2.23 -27.92
N VAL A 738 2.93 3.17 -26.98
CA VAL A 738 1.79 4.04 -26.66
C VAL A 738 2.18 5.50 -26.54
N VAL A 739 1.24 6.38 -26.90
CA VAL A 739 1.47 7.84 -27.00
C VAL A 739 1.15 8.52 -25.67
N VAL A 740 1.95 9.51 -25.29
CA VAL A 740 1.71 10.32 -24.09
C VAL A 740 0.77 11.48 -24.40
N LEU A 741 -0.39 11.55 -23.71
CA LEU A 741 -1.38 12.63 -23.89
C LEU A 741 -1.32 13.75 -22.85
N GLY A 742 -0.67 13.52 -21.71
CA GLY A 742 -0.63 14.50 -20.62
C GLY A 742 0.05 14.01 -19.36
N GLY A 743 0.31 14.93 -18.44
CA GLY A 743 1.04 14.71 -17.20
C GLY A 743 0.26 15.11 -15.95
N TYR A 744 0.43 14.33 -14.90
CA TYR A 744 -0.08 14.60 -13.56
C TYR A 744 1.04 15.17 -12.70
N LEU A 745 0.78 16.25 -11.94
CA LEU A 745 1.80 16.88 -11.11
C LEU A 745 2.25 15.94 -9.98
N GLY A 746 3.56 15.88 -9.76
CA GLY A 746 4.15 15.02 -8.74
C GLY A 746 3.94 15.56 -7.33
N HIS A 747 3.80 14.64 -6.38
CA HIS A 747 3.51 14.93 -4.98
C HIS A 747 4.61 14.33 -4.09
N GLY A 748 4.90 14.98 -2.95
CA GLY A 748 5.97 14.53 -2.05
C GLY A 748 7.34 14.58 -2.74
N LYS A 749 8.04 13.43 -2.82
CA LYS A 749 9.35 13.33 -3.48
C LYS A 749 9.38 13.81 -4.93
N ARG A 750 8.24 13.75 -5.65
CA ARG A 750 8.11 14.19 -7.06
C ARG A 750 7.56 15.62 -7.20
N ALA A 751 7.51 16.42 -6.14
CA ALA A 751 7.03 17.81 -6.25
C ALA A 751 7.91 18.62 -7.23
N GLY A 752 7.28 19.31 -8.19
CA GLY A 752 7.95 20.07 -9.26
C GLY A 752 8.23 19.29 -10.55
N THR A 753 8.14 17.96 -10.53
CA THR A 753 8.15 17.07 -11.71
C THR A 753 6.77 16.50 -11.99
N TYR A 754 6.59 15.78 -13.10
CA TYR A 754 5.39 14.97 -13.30
C TYR A 754 5.49 13.68 -12.48
N GLY A 755 4.45 13.41 -11.68
CA GLY A 755 4.35 12.22 -10.84
C GLY A 755 3.92 10.97 -11.61
N GLY A 756 3.29 11.18 -12.76
CA GLY A 756 2.78 10.15 -13.67
C GLY A 756 2.15 10.77 -14.91
N PHE A 757 1.72 9.93 -15.85
CA PHE A 757 1.32 10.32 -17.21
C PHE A 757 0.04 9.60 -17.64
N LEU A 758 -0.69 10.19 -18.59
CA LEU A 758 -1.82 9.58 -19.29
C LEU A 758 -1.35 9.05 -20.65
N LEU A 759 -1.58 7.77 -20.93
CA LEU A 759 -1.13 7.09 -22.15
C LEU A 759 -2.32 6.63 -23.01
N ALA A 760 -2.12 6.53 -24.32
CA ALA A 760 -3.13 6.16 -25.30
C ALA A 760 -2.61 5.20 -26.39
N CYS A 761 -3.50 4.36 -26.89
CA CYS A 761 -3.33 3.66 -28.18
C CYS A 761 -3.88 4.54 -29.32
N TYR A 762 -3.51 4.23 -30.56
CA TYR A 762 -4.04 4.92 -31.74
C TYR A 762 -5.19 4.12 -32.36
N ASP A 763 -6.31 4.76 -32.71
CA ASP A 763 -7.37 4.14 -33.49
C ASP A 763 -7.31 4.62 -34.93
N ARG A 764 -7.20 3.67 -35.86
CA ARG A 764 -7.07 3.91 -37.30
C ARG A 764 -8.42 4.08 -38.00
N GLU A 765 -9.53 3.70 -37.38
CA GLU A 765 -10.87 3.85 -37.97
C GLU A 765 -11.45 5.25 -37.70
N SER A 766 -11.14 5.83 -36.55
CA SER A 766 -11.56 7.18 -36.16
C SER A 766 -10.48 8.27 -36.30
N GLU A 767 -9.21 7.88 -36.49
CA GLU A 767 -8.00 8.75 -36.41
C GLU A 767 -7.82 9.40 -35.02
N GLU A 768 -8.19 8.69 -33.95
CA GLU A 768 -8.23 9.21 -32.57
C GLU A 768 -7.22 8.52 -31.63
N TYR A 769 -6.69 9.28 -30.66
CA TYR A 769 -5.88 8.72 -29.57
C TYR A 769 -6.78 8.35 -28.38
N GLN A 770 -6.96 7.05 -28.16
CA GLN A 770 -7.84 6.50 -27.15
C GLN A 770 -7.07 6.19 -25.87
N SER A 771 -7.42 6.85 -24.76
CA SER A 771 -6.74 6.65 -23.48
C SER A 771 -6.81 5.20 -23.01
N LEU A 772 -5.65 4.64 -22.66
CA LEU A 772 -5.43 3.24 -22.34
C LEU A 772 -5.11 3.03 -20.86
N CYS A 773 -4.20 3.82 -20.30
CA CYS A 773 -3.81 3.69 -18.89
C CYS A 773 -3.23 4.98 -18.31
N ARG A 774 -3.06 4.99 -16.98
CA ARG A 774 -2.20 5.94 -16.27
C ARG A 774 -0.96 5.22 -15.77
N ILE A 775 0.21 5.87 -15.88
CA ILE A 775 1.49 5.29 -15.45
C ILE A 775 2.24 6.20 -14.47
N GLY A 776 3.05 5.61 -13.59
CA GLY A 776 3.97 6.33 -12.69
C GLY A 776 5.20 5.50 -12.27
N THR A 777 5.49 4.44 -13.02
CA THR A 777 6.33 3.30 -12.65
C THR A 777 7.16 2.84 -13.86
N GLY A 778 8.40 2.40 -13.63
CA GLY A 778 9.38 2.03 -14.66
C GLY A 778 10.47 3.10 -14.91
N PHE A 779 10.17 4.36 -14.64
CA PHE A 779 11.12 5.48 -14.74
C PHE A 779 12.13 5.51 -13.58
N SER A 780 13.38 5.87 -13.86
CA SER A 780 14.30 6.42 -12.85
C SER A 780 13.93 7.88 -12.50
N ASP A 781 14.49 8.41 -11.42
CA ASP A 781 14.31 9.84 -11.08
C ASP A 781 14.95 10.77 -12.13
N GLU A 782 15.98 10.30 -12.87
CA GLU A 782 16.59 11.05 -13.99
C GLU A 782 15.65 11.09 -15.21
N ASP A 783 14.97 9.98 -15.53
CA ASP A 783 14.00 9.93 -16.63
C ASP A 783 12.78 10.81 -16.32
N LEU A 784 12.28 10.78 -15.08
CA LEU A 784 11.20 11.67 -14.64
C LEU A 784 11.58 13.15 -14.79
N GLN A 785 12.84 13.51 -14.53
CA GLN A 785 13.32 14.87 -14.78
C GLN A 785 13.37 15.18 -16.29
N LYS A 786 13.99 14.32 -17.11
CA LYS A 786 14.07 14.47 -18.58
C LYS A 786 12.68 14.62 -19.22
N HIS A 787 11.76 13.70 -18.94
CA HIS A 787 10.39 13.76 -19.45
C HIS A 787 9.65 15.01 -18.95
N THR A 788 9.90 15.45 -17.71
CA THR A 788 9.35 16.70 -17.19
C THR A 788 9.85 17.92 -17.98
N GLU A 789 11.15 18.01 -18.24
CA GLU A 789 11.78 19.13 -18.94
C GLU A 789 11.40 19.15 -20.44
N PHE A 790 11.25 17.96 -21.04
CA PHE A 790 10.71 17.78 -22.39
C PHE A 790 9.23 18.19 -22.47
N PHE A 791 8.32 17.51 -21.78
CA PHE A 791 6.88 17.76 -21.92
C PHE A 791 6.43 19.14 -21.41
N LYS A 792 7.20 19.82 -20.55
CA LYS A 792 6.96 21.24 -20.21
C LYS A 792 7.03 22.17 -21.44
N GLN A 793 7.70 21.77 -22.53
CA GLN A 793 7.78 22.51 -23.79
C GLN A 793 6.62 22.18 -24.75
N HIS A 794 5.89 21.09 -24.49
CA HIS A 794 4.79 20.57 -25.33
C HIS A 794 3.42 20.67 -24.65
N VAL A 795 3.28 21.52 -23.61
CA VAL A 795 2.00 21.72 -22.91
C VAL A 795 1.01 22.48 -23.81
N ILE A 796 -0.18 21.90 -23.98
CA ILE A 796 -1.32 22.53 -24.68
C ILE A 796 -2.40 22.94 -23.67
N ALA A 797 -3.10 24.04 -23.94
CA ALA A 797 -4.03 24.63 -22.97
C ALA A 797 -5.35 23.84 -22.79
N GLN A 798 -5.70 22.98 -23.75
CA GLN A 798 -6.90 22.16 -23.81
C GLN A 798 -6.58 20.88 -24.59
N PRO A 799 -7.31 19.76 -24.37
CA PRO A 799 -7.12 18.52 -25.14
C PRO A 799 -7.42 18.74 -26.63
N ARG A 800 -6.77 17.95 -27.49
CA ARG A 800 -7.07 17.95 -28.92
C ARG A 800 -8.45 17.30 -29.17
N PRO A 801 -9.23 17.73 -30.19
CA PRO A 801 -10.56 17.15 -30.47
C PRO A 801 -10.56 15.65 -30.77
N TYR A 802 -9.42 15.10 -31.18
CA TYR A 802 -9.17 13.69 -31.48
C TYR A 802 -8.57 12.89 -30.30
N TYR A 803 -8.62 13.41 -29.07
CA TYR A 803 -8.32 12.64 -27.85
C TYR A 803 -9.61 12.04 -27.26
N ARG A 804 -9.59 10.76 -26.88
CA ARG A 804 -10.73 10.08 -26.21
C ARG A 804 -10.34 9.63 -24.81
N TYR A 805 -10.93 10.30 -23.82
CA TYR A 805 -10.64 10.11 -22.40
C TYR A 805 -11.91 10.29 -21.56
N ASP A 806 -11.87 9.85 -20.31
CA ASP A 806 -12.89 10.14 -19.31
C ASP A 806 -12.44 11.29 -18.41
N SER A 807 -13.35 12.20 -18.05
CA SER A 807 -13.04 13.38 -17.24
C SER A 807 -12.53 13.04 -15.83
N GLN A 808 -12.78 11.84 -15.32
CA GLN A 808 -12.16 11.33 -14.09
C GLN A 808 -10.64 11.14 -14.20
N HIS A 809 -10.10 11.09 -15.42
CA HIS A 809 -8.68 10.93 -15.75
C HIS A 809 -8.18 12.07 -16.66
N GLU A 810 -8.71 13.27 -16.48
CA GLU A 810 -8.09 14.50 -16.98
C GLU A 810 -6.72 14.74 -16.28
N PRO A 811 -5.62 14.95 -17.01
CA PRO A 811 -4.31 15.30 -16.46
C PRO A 811 -4.26 16.75 -15.99
N ASP A 812 -3.29 17.08 -15.11
CA ASP A 812 -3.07 18.46 -14.67
C ASP A 812 -2.59 19.35 -15.83
N HIS A 813 -1.77 18.79 -16.74
CA HIS A 813 -1.38 19.42 -18.00
C HIS A 813 -1.61 18.46 -19.17
N TRP A 814 -2.29 18.95 -20.21
CA TRP A 814 -2.39 18.29 -21.51
C TRP A 814 -1.11 18.49 -22.31
N PHE A 815 -0.67 17.49 -23.07
CA PHE A 815 0.47 17.59 -23.98
C PHE A 815 0.03 17.41 -25.43
N ASP A 816 0.84 17.90 -26.36
CA ASP A 816 0.73 17.53 -27.77
C ASP A 816 1.33 16.14 -28.02
N VAL A 817 0.84 15.44 -29.05
CA VAL A 817 1.32 14.07 -29.37
C VAL A 817 2.66 14.12 -30.09
N VAL A 818 3.74 13.96 -29.31
CA VAL A 818 5.13 14.11 -29.81
C VAL A 818 6.08 12.97 -29.45
N GLN A 819 5.64 11.95 -28.70
CA GLN A 819 6.51 10.87 -28.24
C GLN A 819 5.73 9.58 -27.96
N VAL A 820 6.30 8.46 -28.40
CA VAL A 820 5.84 7.09 -28.16
C VAL A 820 6.74 6.43 -27.11
N TRP A 821 6.15 5.67 -26.18
CA TRP A 821 6.85 4.91 -25.15
C TRP A 821 6.54 3.42 -25.27
N GLU A 822 7.56 2.58 -25.06
CA GLU A 822 7.39 1.14 -24.91
C GLU A 822 7.04 0.82 -23.44
N ILE A 823 5.87 0.23 -23.23
CA ILE A 823 5.32 -0.11 -21.92
C ILE A 823 5.10 -1.62 -21.84
N LYS A 824 5.57 -2.26 -20.76
CA LYS A 824 5.22 -3.66 -20.43
C LYS A 824 4.10 -3.71 -19.41
N CYS A 825 3.19 -4.67 -19.54
CA CYS A 825 2.14 -4.98 -18.56
C CYS A 825 2.22 -6.44 -18.09
N ALA A 826 1.42 -6.77 -17.08
CA ALA A 826 1.21 -8.17 -16.69
C ALA A 826 0.06 -8.81 -17.49
N ASP A 827 -1.08 -8.10 -17.55
CA ASP A 827 -2.32 -8.53 -18.20
C ASP A 827 -3.03 -7.30 -18.83
N LEU A 828 -4.01 -7.54 -19.71
CA LEU A 828 -4.96 -6.55 -20.21
C LEU A 828 -6.34 -6.79 -19.59
N SER A 829 -7.03 -5.71 -19.23
CA SER A 829 -8.24 -5.75 -18.39
C SER A 829 -9.34 -4.82 -18.90
N LEU A 830 -10.61 -5.20 -18.74
CA LEU A 830 -11.73 -4.30 -19.08
C LEU A 830 -11.80 -3.13 -18.10
N SER A 831 -12.01 -1.93 -18.64
CA SER A 831 -11.96 -0.65 -17.94
C SER A 831 -13.23 0.17 -18.13
N PRO A 832 -13.90 0.62 -17.04
CA PRO A 832 -15.08 1.48 -17.13
C PRO A 832 -14.74 2.95 -17.42
N VAL A 833 -13.46 3.32 -17.50
CA VAL A 833 -12.99 4.72 -17.62
C VAL A 833 -11.99 4.94 -18.75
N HIS A 834 -11.16 3.94 -19.10
CA HIS A 834 -10.32 4.02 -20.29
C HIS A 834 -11.11 3.66 -21.54
N ARG A 835 -10.69 4.21 -22.67
CA ARG A 835 -11.47 4.27 -23.93
C ARG A 835 -10.83 3.50 -25.08
N ALA A 836 -9.60 3.03 -24.91
CA ALA A 836 -8.93 2.13 -25.83
C ALA A 836 -9.81 0.92 -26.18
N ALA A 837 -10.02 0.66 -27.47
CA ALA A 837 -10.79 -0.49 -27.99
C ALA A 837 -12.24 -0.60 -27.50
N VAL A 838 -12.85 0.51 -27.04
CA VAL A 838 -14.28 0.54 -26.71
C VAL A 838 -15.12 0.24 -27.95
N GLY A 839 -16.17 -0.57 -27.80
CA GLY A 839 -16.99 -1.06 -28.91
C GLY A 839 -16.43 -2.28 -29.64
N ILE A 840 -15.12 -2.56 -29.54
CA ILE A 840 -14.49 -3.73 -30.19
C ILE A 840 -14.68 -5.01 -29.35
N VAL A 841 -14.47 -4.91 -28.03
CA VAL A 841 -14.53 -6.06 -27.09
C VAL A 841 -15.72 -5.96 -26.12
N ASP A 842 -16.06 -4.76 -25.69
CA ASP A 842 -17.22 -4.47 -24.84
C ASP A 842 -17.90 -3.19 -25.39
N PRO A 843 -19.24 -3.16 -25.52
CA PRO A 843 -19.95 -2.03 -26.15
C PRO A 843 -19.88 -0.71 -25.34
N VAL A 844 -19.42 -0.74 -24.09
CA VAL A 844 -19.38 0.43 -23.19
C VAL A 844 -18.02 0.63 -22.51
N LYS A 845 -17.30 -0.46 -22.22
CA LYS A 845 -15.98 -0.45 -21.57
C LYS A 845 -14.86 -0.45 -22.61
N GLY A 846 -13.80 0.31 -22.35
CA GLY A 846 -12.52 0.13 -23.06
C GLY A 846 -11.63 -0.89 -22.34
N ILE A 847 -10.37 -0.95 -22.75
CA ILE A 847 -9.32 -1.82 -22.19
C ILE A 847 -8.29 -0.97 -21.43
N SER A 848 -7.65 -1.55 -20.42
CA SER A 848 -6.57 -0.95 -19.64
C SER A 848 -5.52 -1.98 -19.24
N LEU A 849 -4.27 -1.53 -19.09
CA LEU A 849 -3.14 -2.38 -18.72
C LEU A 849 -3.09 -2.63 -17.20
N ARG A 850 -2.82 -3.88 -16.80
CA ARG A 850 -2.52 -4.26 -15.40
C ARG A 850 -1.02 -4.10 -15.12
N PHE A 851 -0.69 -3.40 -14.05
CA PHE A 851 0.70 -3.11 -13.61
C PHE A 851 1.65 -2.53 -14.69
N PRO A 852 1.25 -1.49 -15.46
CA PRO A 852 2.08 -0.93 -16.53
C PRO A 852 3.41 -0.37 -16.02
N ARG A 853 4.48 -0.63 -16.78
CA ARG A 853 5.84 -0.13 -16.52
C ARG A 853 6.46 0.42 -17.79
N PHE A 854 7.03 1.62 -17.69
CA PHE A 854 7.88 2.18 -18.73
C PHE A 854 9.14 1.33 -18.90
N LEU A 855 9.50 1.04 -20.15
CA LEU A 855 10.77 0.43 -20.53
C LEU A 855 11.70 1.46 -21.18
N ARG A 856 11.24 2.12 -22.24
CA ARG A 856 12.03 3.09 -23.01
C ARG A 856 11.17 4.03 -23.86
N ILE A 857 11.81 5.07 -24.39
CA ILE A 857 11.27 5.88 -25.49
C ILE A 857 11.40 5.08 -26.81
N ARG A 858 10.45 5.28 -27.73
CA ARG A 858 10.50 4.80 -29.12
C ARG A 858 10.79 5.97 -30.06
N ASP A 859 12.03 6.43 -30.06
CA ASP A 859 12.51 7.44 -31.03
C ASP A 859 12.51 6.90 -32.48
N ASP A 860 12.29 5.59 -32.64
CA ASP A 860 12.16 4.84 -33.89
C ASP A 860 10.72 4.72 -34.42
N LYS A 861 9.73 5.42 -33.82
CA LYS A 861 8.31 5.39 -34.22
C LYS A 861 7.66 6.77 -34.30
N ALA A 862 6.81 6.99 -35.30
CA ALA A 862 5.86 8.11 -35.29
C ALA A 862 4.71 7.84 -34.30
N VAL A 863 3.93 8.88 -33.94
CA VAL A 863 2.82 8.70 -32.98
C VAL A 863 1.66 7.90 -33.56
N GLU A 864 1.55 7.87 -34.89
CA GLU A 864 0.63 7.05 -35.70
C GLU A 864 1.08 5.57 -35.82
N ASP A 865 2.35 5.27 -35.49
CA ASP A 865 2.92 3.90 -35.43
C ASP A 865 2.74 3.25 -34.05
N ALA A 866 2.04 3.92 -33.12
CA ALA A 866 1.64 3.34 -31.84
C ALA A 866 0.76 2.09 -32.02
N THR A 867 0.79 1.20 -31.04
CA THR A 867 -0.06 0.01 -30.98
C THR A 867 -1.53 0.43 -31.13
N THR A 868 -2.26 -0.25 -32.02
CA THR A 868 -3.61 0.19 -32.40
C THR A 868 -4.69 -0.30 -31.45
N ALA A 869 -5.85 0.35 -31.45
CA ALA A 869 -7.03 -0.12 -30.71
C ALA A 869 -7.39 -1.59 -31.06
N SER A 870 -7.31 -1.97 -32.34
CA SER A 870 -7.51 -3.35 -32.80
C SER A 870 -6.47 -4.33 -32.24
N GLN A 871 -5.19 -3.92 -32.16
CA GLN A 871 -4.13 -4.74 -31.54
C GLN A 871 -4.31 -4.86 -30.02
N VAL A 872 -4.79 -3.82 -29.33
CA VAL A 872 -5.15 -3.89 -27.91
C VAL A 872 -6.28 -4.90 -27.67
N ALA A 873 -7.26 -4.96 -28.56
CA ALA A 873 -8.34 -5.96 -28.53
C ALA A 873 -7.83 -7.38 -28.81
N GLU A 874 -6.96 -7.55 -29.81
CA GLU A 874 -6.31 -8.83 -30.15
C GLU A 874 -5.47 -9.38 -28.99
N LEU A 875 -4.60 -8.54 -28.40
CA LEU A 875 -3.82 -8.89 -27.22
C LEU A 875 -4.73 -9.33 -26.07
N TYR A 876 -5.78 -8.57 -25.76
CA TYR A 876 -6.74 -8.92 -24.70
C TYR A 876 -7.43 -10.27 -24.97
N GLY A 877 -7.88 -10.53 -26.21
CA GLY A 877 -8.50 -11.80 -26.60
C GLY A 877 -7.54 -12.99 -26.61
N SER A 878 -6.24 -12.73 -26.81
CA SER A 878 -5.21 -13.79 -26.82
C SER A 878 -4.80 -14.31 -25.43
N GLN A 879 -5.23 -13.64 -24.36
CA GLN A 879 -4.98 -14.07 -22.98
C GLN A 879 -5.68 -15.40 -22.66
N GLU A 880 -4.97 -16.34 -22.02
CA GLU A 880 -5.54 -17.66 -21.65
C GLU A 880 -6.77 -17.52 -20.74
N GLN A 881 -6.79 -16.54 -19.83
CA GLN A 881 -7.96 -16.23 -18.99
C GLN A 881 -9.23 -15.89 -19.80
N ILE A 882 -9.08 -15.33 -21.01
CA ILE A 882 -10.20 -14.94 -21.89
C ILE A 882 -10.54 -16.10 -22.84
N LYS A 883 -9.55 -16.82 -23.37
CA LYS A 883 -9.76 -18.06 -24.14
C LYS A 883 -10.53 -19.10 -23.32
N ASN A 884 -10.15 -19.31 -22.06
CA ASN A 884 -10.81 -20.25 -21.15
C ASN A 884 -12.28 -19.87 -20.88
N GLN A 885 -12.62 -18.58 -20.88
CA GLN A 885 -14.01 -18.12 -20.79
C GLN A 885 -14.77 -18.33 -22.11
N GLN A 886 -14.21 -17.91 -23.25
CA GLN A 886 -14.86 -17.98 -24.57
C GLN A 886 -14.98 -19.40 -25.12
N GLY A 887 -14.06 -20.31 -24.81
CA GLY A 887 -14.20 -21.73 -25.14
C GLY A 887 -15.48 -22.32 -24.53
N SER A 888 -15.85 -21.87 -23.32
CA SER A 888 -17.07 -22.32 -22.64
C SER A 888 -18.37 -21.73 -23.18
N SER A 889 -18.34 -20.74 -24.09
CA SER A 889 -19.53 -20.28 -24.80
C SER A 889 -19.70 -20.94 -26.17
N LYS A 890 -18.61 -21.29 -26.87
CA LYS A 890 -18.70 -21.99 -28.16
C LYS A 890 -19.35 -23.38 -28.06
N PHE A 891 -19.01 -24.15 -27.02
CA PHE A 891 -19.69 -25.42 -26.75
C PHE A 891 -21.20 -25.30 -26.52
N ALA A 892 -21.71 -24.10 -26.18
CA ALA A 892 -23.15 -23.86 -26.05
C ALA A 892 -23.83 -23.38 -27.35
N GLU A 893 -23.06 -23.03 -28.39
CA GLU A 893 -23.56 -22.69 -29.72
C GLU A 893 -23.43 -23.87 -30.71
N GLU A 894 -22.41 -24.71 -30.57
CA GLU A 894 -22.20 -25.89 -31.42
C GLU A 894 -23.19 -27.04 -31.11
N ASP A 895 -23.77 -27.10 -29.90
CA ASP A 895 -24.87 -28.02 -29.54
C ASP A 895 -26.24 -27.61 -30.13
N PHE A 896 -26.30 -26.58 -30.99
CA PHE A 896 -27.55 -25.99 -31.50
C PHE A 896 -27.69 -25.94 -33.04
N TYR A 897 -26.89 -26.70 -33.80
CA TYR A 897 -26.93 -26.78 -35.27
C TYR A 897 -26.87 -28.20 -35.85
#